data_AF-A0AAD7ALG0-F1
#
_entry.id   AF-A0AAD7ALG0-F1
#
_cell.length_a   1.000
_cell.length_b   1.000
_cell.length_c   1.000
_cell.angle_alpha   90.00
_cell.angle_beta   90.00
_cell.angle_gamma   90.00
#
_symmetry.space_group_name_H-M   'P 1'
#
loop_
_entity.id
_entity.type
_entity.pdbx_description
1 polymer ?
#
loop_
_entity_poly.entity_id
_entity_poly.type
_entity_poly.pdbx_seq_one_letter_code
_entity_poly.pdbx_strand_id
1 'polypeptide(L)'
;MTGNDVYLSSCFVAQGLIPATPWKPKVAFTTRCLEIYRLVRLRSPGISIQPWVKTLADLHGCELKPYASKAFSKCFDVYLEILQVVDDRIKKVLGRDAPDWRLKNCCPACTYKLEGEMKMIFEMLVALDGNDSLKRILVKDKTVDKNGAAHGRGKECDDPRTADAGRNYLMTREDVDKWSKEVLATLVQRPRSKDKAEDTECQERWKNMSEELTAKMWGIFDETGVFLALCRHGFVLLVADMVRSGELSKYGLAITNQLLQAFGPDLGVGYDIGCGFSSTVRDSPLGPLAEAMNLKMLVGAFHGHAHNRSCQLKHLATYVLGLGLEDLETCERFFSKSNGLARAVRYASVFHRRQAIVTYLAHMDTFETYANLSTFLVNNYKQALEQIDLEDSLKFAMDQAGISGPEVFEERLKQEQEYLRGLSKEPEAETDQMEYYTRLVHLASRKERYNTVHQEGSTANGTARWHAKENYNRAVQAVQEMEKKMDILVRWTVDDEEYENAEALVASRHYRLALNKLEELVIKRLFELTKMNMSGTGYKLRKHIAKALQTRSKTIRTALEVVEFTFLSDFDLLRDPEGNAVICPWATPAARALMDTHFKILRATEEIQRLNIEIRRLDFLVAKEEEIRETDPDLAFFVHRYRMERGRFDDTHMKRLRKLQATYKERFTGTLEPGVRRKEPEVPTPMVVDDEQAQREALEAEMHRVLAGGGGEDDGWVTDDGDEEEEEEELARAIETVVVLATDKDETD
;
A
#
# COMPACT_ATOMS: atom_id res chain seq x y z
N MET A 1 -22.46 -48.62 22.01
CA MET A 1 -23.66 -47.88 21.59
C MET A 1 -24.40 -47.48 22.85
N THR A 2 -24.29 -46.21 23.25
CA THR A 2 -25.21 -45.61 24.21
C THR A 2 -26.56 -45.44 23.52
N GLY A 3 -27.67 -45.81 24.16
CA GLY A 3 -28.98 -46.03 23.53
C GLY A 3 -29.66 -44.84 22.84
N ASN A 4 -28.98 -43.70 22.65
CA ASN A 4 -29.52 -42.47 22.08
C ASN A 4 -28.87 -42.05 20.74
N ASP A 5 -27.89 -42.79 20.21
CA ASP A 5 -27.20 -42.40 18.96
C ASP A 5 -27.92 -42.91 17.70
N VAL A 6 -28.44 -41.98 16.88
CA VAL A 6 -29.22 -42.28 15.65
C VAL A 6 -28.33 -42.75 14.48
N TYR A 7 -27.04 -42.40 14.47
CA TYR A 7 -26.13 -42.71 13.36
C TYR A 7 -24.80 -43.32 13.83
N LEU A 8 -24.24 -44.25 13.04
CA LEU A 8 -22.93 -44.87 13.33
C LEU A 8 -21.81 -43.82 13.41
N SER A 9 -21.86 -42.78 12.57
CA SER A 9 -20.89 -41.69 12.57
C SER A 9 -20.91 -40.88 13.87
N SER A 10 -22.08 -40.65 14.49
CA SER A 10 -22.17 -39.92 15.76
C SER A 10 -21.52 -40.70 16.89
N CYS A 11 -21.68 -42.04 16.90
CA CYS A 11 -20.98 -42.91 17.85
C CYS A 11 -19.45 -42.74 17.77
N PHE A 12 -18.87 -42.68 16.57
CA PHE A 12 -17.43 -42.48 16.41
C PHE A 12 -16.99 -41.11 16.95
N VAL A 13 -17.72 -40.04 16.62
CA VAL A 13 -17.41 -38.69 17.07
C VAL A 13 -17.50 -38.58 18.59
N ALA A 14 -18.50 -39.22 19.22
CA ALA A 14 -18.62 -39.30 20.67
C ALA A 14 -17.43 -40.00 21.35
N GLN A 15 -16.76 -40.92 20.65
CA GLN A 15 -15.53 -41.58 21.10
C GLN A 15 -14.25 -40.81 20.72
N GLY A 16 -14.37 -39.58 20.19
CA GLY A 16 -13.23 -38.76 19.78
C GLY A 16 -12.60 -39.20 18.45
N LEU A 17 -13.34 -39.85 17.58
CA LEU A 17 -12.91 -40.31 16.26
C LEU A 17 -13.77 -39.67 15.15
N ILE A 18 -13.13 -39.14 14.11
CA ILE A 18 -13.83 -38.67 12.91
C ILE A 18 -13.64 -39.70 11.79
N PRO A 19 -14.72 -40.38 11.36
CA PRO A 19 -14.64 -41.38 10.31
C PRO A 19 -14.49 -40.74 8.92
N ALA A 20 -13.65 -41.32 8.05
CA ALA A 20 -13.43 -40.83 6.69
C ALA A 20 -14.61 -41.08 5.74
N THR A 21 -15.54 -41.96 6.14
CA THR A 21 -16.79 -42.24 5.43
C THR A 21 -17.94 -42.38 6.44
N PRO A 22 -19.12 -41.80 6.16
CA PRO A 22 -20.20 -41.73 7.16
C PRO A 22 -20.92 -43.07 7.38
N TRP A 23 -21.05 -43.91 6.34
CA TRP A 23 -21.90 -45.10 6.37
C TRP A 23 -21.16 -46.40 6.73
N LYS A 24 -19.94 -46.57 6.20
CA LYS A 24 -19.10 -47.77 6.37
C LYS A 24 -17.65 -47.33 6.62
N PRO A 25 -17.33 -46.83 7.82
CA PRO A 25 -15.99 -46.35 8.13
C PRO A 25 -14.97 -47.49 8.11
N LYS A 26 -13.98 -47.39 7.23
CA LYS A 26 -12.78 -48.27 7.23
C LYS A 26 -11.57 -47.59 7.87
N VAL A 27 -11.59 -46.26 7.93
CA VAL A 27 -10.51 -45.41 8.45
C VAL A 27 -11.17 -44.29 9.23
N ALA A 28 -10.63 -43.98 10.40
CA ALA A 28 -11.00 -42.83 11.21
C ALA A 28 -9.74 -42.20 11.80
N PHE A 29 -9.79 -40.91 12.08
CA PHE A 29 -8.71 -40.18 12.73
C PHE A 29 -9.19 -39.65 14.07
N THR A 30 -8.32 -39.67 15.08
CA THR A 30 -8.66 -39.10 16.38
C THR A 30 -8.78 -37.58 16.28
N THR A 31 -9.71 -36.99 17.03
CA THR A 31 -9.83 -35.53 17.15
C THR A 31 -8.53 -34.90 17.65
N ARG A 32 -7.80 -35.61 18.53
CA ARG A 32 -6.45 -35.21 18.98
C ARG A 32 -5.45 -35.10 17.83
N CYS A 33 -5.42 -36.07 16.93
CA CYS A 33 -4.54 -36.02 15.75
C CYS A 33 -4.89 -34.84 14.83
N LEU A 34 -6.18 -34.61 14.62
CA LEU A 34 -6.67 -33.49 13.80
C LEU A 34 -6.37 -32.13 14.44
N GLU A 35 -6.50 -32.02 15.77
CA GLU A 35 -6.16 -30.79 16.50
C GLU A 35 -4.66 -30.52 16.51
N ILE A 36 -3.82 -31.54 16.72
CA ILE A 36 -2.37 -31.37 16.64
C ILE A 36 -1.99 -30.89 15.24
N TYR A 37 -2.54 -31.50 14.19
CA TYR A 37 -2.30 -31.04 12.82
C TYR A 37 -2.74 -29.59 12.62
N ARG A 38 -3.94 -29.22 13.11
CA ARG A 38 -4.45 -27.85 13.05
C ARG A 38 -3.47 -26.87 13.68
N LEU A 39 -3.06 -27.10 14.93
CA LEU A 39 -2.17 -26.20 15.68
C LEU A 39 -0.77 -26.11 15.05
N VAL A 40 -0.21 -27.25 14.63
CA VAL A 40 1.09 -27.31 13.95
C VAL A 40 1.03 -26.53 12.65
N ARG A 41 -0.04 -26.69 11.86
CA ARG A 41 -0.24 -25.92 10.62
C ARG A 41 -0.40 -24.43 10.89
N LEU A 42 -1.03 -24.01 11.99
CA LEU A 42 -1.20 -22.58 12.30
C LEU A 42 0.10 -21.91 12.79
N ARG A 43 0.98 -22.66 13.46
CA ARG A 43 2.33 -22.18 13.82
C ARG A 43 3.33 -22.28 12.67
N SER A 44 3.15 -23.27 11.79
CA SER A 44 4.01 -23.58 10.65
C SER A 44 3.16 -23.74 9.37
N PRO A 45 2.69 -22.62 8.77
CA PRO A 45 1.70 -22.61 7.68
C PRO A 45 2.12 -23.32 6.40
N GLY A 46 3.41 -23.65 6.25
CA GLY A 46 3.93 -24.43 5.13
C GLY A 46 3.66 -25.94 5.20
N ILE A 47 3.17 -26.47 6.33
CA ILE A 47 2.93 -27.91 6.50
C ILE A 47 1.61 -28.31 5.84
N SER A 48 1.70 -29.06 4.74
CA SER A 48 0.53 -29.61 4.04
C SER A 48 0.12 -30.99 4.59
N ILE A 49 -1.05 -31.48 4.16
CA ILE A 49 -1.59 -32.79 4.59
C ILE A 49 -0.65 -33.94 4.20
N GLN A 50 0.04 -33.83 3.06
CA GLN A 50 0.85 -34.93 2.53
C GLN A 50 2.05 -35.27 3.43
N PRO A 51 2.92 -34.32 3.86
CA PRO A 51 3.94 -34.57 4.87
C PRO A 51 3.34 -35.10 6.19
N TRP A 52 2.21 -34.55 6.64
CA TRP A 52 1.59 -34.97 7.90
C TRP A 52 1.17 -36.43 7.88
N VAL A 53 0.48 -36.87 6.83
CA VAL A 53 0.02 -38.26 6.71
C VAL A 53 1.19 -39.23 6.51
N LYS A 54 2.30 -38.80 5.89
CA LYS A 54 3.56 -39.57 5.88
C LYS A 54 4.11 -39.75 7.29
N THR A 55 4.17 -38.67 8.08
CA THR A 55 4.59 -38.74 9.48
C THR A 55 3.71 -39.71 10.28
N LEU A 56 2.39 -39.71 10.06
CA LEU A 56 1.51 -40.69 10.68
C LEU A 56 1.86 -42.13 10.25
N ALA A 57 2.10 -42.36 8.96
CA ALA A 57 2.48 -43.68 8.45
C ALA A 57 3.78 -44.18 9.11
N ASP A 58 4.79 -43.31 9.18
CA ASP A 58 6.09 -43.59 9.84
C ASP A 58 5.92 -43.88 11.34
N LEU A 59 5.10 -43.08 12.05
CA LEU A 59 4.79 -43.29 13.47
C LEU A 59 4.09 -44.64 13.73
N HIS A 60 3.25 -45.08 12.80
CA HIS A 60 2.55 -46.36 12.88
C HIS A 60 3.38 -47.53 12.34
N GLY A 61 4.61 -47.29 11.86
CA GLY A 61 5.47 -48.31 11.26
C GLY A 61 4.83 -48.97 10.03
N CYS A 62 4.02 -48.23 9.28
CA CYS A 62 3.23 -48.75 8.17
C CYS A 62 3.50 -47.99 6.86
N GLU A 63 3.25 -48.65 5.74
CA GLU A 63 3.35 -48.04 4.42
C GLU A 63 2.26 -46.98 4.21
N LEU A 64 2.64 -45.83 3.63
CA LEU A 64 1.69 -44.78 3.22
C LEU A 64 0.67 -45.33 2.22
N LYS A 65 -0.60 -45.32 2.61
CA LYS A 65 -1.69 -45.74 1.72
C LYS A 65 -2.08 -44.61 0.75
N PRO A 66 -2.31 -44.89 -0.55
CA PRO A 66 -2.61 -43.86 -1.55
C PRO A 66 -3.83 -42.99 -1.24
N TYR A 67 -4.82 -43.53 -0.52
CA TYR A 67 -6.03 -42.82 -0.14
C TYR A 67 -5.89 -41.98 1.15
N ALA A 68 -4.78 -42.12 1.90
CA ALA A 68 -4.67 -41.62 3.26
C ALA A 68 -4.78 -40.09 3.33
N SER A 69 -4.16 -39.36 2.40
CA SER A 69 -4.26 -37.89 2.34
C SER A 69 -5.68 -37.41 2.07
N LYS A 70 -6.41 -38.10 1.18
CA LYS A 70 -7.81 -37.78 0.88
C LYS A 70 -8.73 -38.11 2.06
N ALA A 71 -8.49 -39.24 2.73
CA ALA A 71 -9.23 -39.63 3.92
C ALA A 71 -9.01 -38.63 5.06
N PHE A 72 -7.76 -38.21 5.29
CA PHE A 72 -7.40 -37.22 6.30
C PHE A 72 -8.03 -35.85 5.98
N SER A 73 -7.92 -35.36 4.75
CA SER A 73 -8.52 -34.08 4.32
C SER A 73 -10.01 -34.03 4.64
N LYS A 74 -10.77 -35.08 4.28
CA LYS A 74 -12.20 -35.15 4.57
C LYS A 74 -12.50 -35.09 6.07
N CYS A 75 -11.75 -35.84 6.88
CA CYS A 75 -11.93 -35.82 8.33
C CYS A 75 -11.57 -34.47 8.93
N PHE A 76 -10.54 -33.82 8.37
CA PHE A 76 -10.11 -32.50 8.78
C PHE A 76 -11.14 -31.42 8.43
N ASP A 77 -11.77 -31.49 7.27
CA ASP A 77 -12.85 -30.57 6.89
C ASP A 77 -14.04 -30.68 7.85
N VAL A 78 -14.49 -31.91 8.14
CA VAL A 78 -15.56 -32.17 9.12
C VAL A 78 -15.16 -31.66 10.51
N TYR A 79 -13.91 -31.87 10.91
CA TYR A 79 -13.39 -31.37 12.18
C TYR A 79 -13.46 -29.84 12.28
N LEU A 80 -12.98 -29.14 11.25
CA LEU A 80 -13.00 -27.68 11.20
C LEU A 80 -14.44 -27.14 11.17
N GLU A 81 -15.35 -27.82 10.48
CA GLU A 81 -16.77 -27.45 10.44
C GLU A 81 -17.43 -27.59 11.82
N ILE A 82 -17.15 -28.68 12.56
CA ILE A 82 -17.62 -28.84 13.95
C ILE A 82 -17.10 -27.70 14.82
N LEU A 83 -15.81 -27.34 14.70
CA LEU A 83 -15.25 -26.22 15.45
C LEU A 83 -15.93 -24.89 15.10
N GLN A 84 -16.23 -24.65 13.82
CA GLN A 84 -16.89 -23.43 13.38
C GLN A 84 -18.31 -23.33 13.94
N VAL A 85 -19.11 -24.41 13.87
CA VAL A 85 -20.47 -24.44 14.43
C VAL A 85 -20.46 -24.19 15.94
N VAL A 86 -19.46 -24.71 16.66
CA VAL A 86 -19.31 -24.46 18.10
C VAL A 86 -18.96 -22.98 18.35
N ASP A 87 -18.03 -22.41 17.59
CA ASP A 87 -17.63 -21.01 17.70
C ASP A 87 -18.80 -20.05 17.41
N ASP A 88 -19.60 -20.31 16.38
CA ASP A 88 -20.78 -19.50 16.03
C ASP A 88 -21.83 -19.52 17.14
N ARG A 89 -22.07 -20.71 17.74
CA ARG A 89 -22.98 -20.84 18.89
C ARG A 89 -22.48 -20.04 20.08
N ILE A 90 -21.18 -20.09 20.37
CA ILE A 90 -20.58 -19.32 21.46
C ILE A 90 -20.73 -17.83 21.19
N LYS A 91 -20.41 -17.35 19.99
CA LYS A 91 -20.55 -15.94 19.61
C LYS A 91 -21.97 -15.44 19.78
N LYS A 92 -22.95 -16.20 19.32
CA LYS A 92 -24.37 -15.87 19.46
C LYS A 92 -24.78 -15.75 20.93
N VAL A 93 -24.37 -16.69 21.77
CA VAL A 93 -24.65 -16.67 23.22
C VAL A 93 -23.98 -15.46 23.90
N LEU A 94 -22.81 -15.04 23.42
CA LEU A 94 -22.09 -13.87 23.93
C LEU A 94 -22.58 -12.53 23.35
N GLY A 95 -23.56 -12.52 22.44
CA GLY A 95 -24.01 -11.31 21.72
C GLY A 95 -22.95 -10.73 20.79
N ARG A 96 -22.12 -11.59 20.20
CA ARG A 96 -20.95 -11.26 19.35
C ARG A 96 -21.13 -11.68 17.90
N ASP A 97 -22.36 -11.91 17.48
CA ASP A 97 -22.75 -12.39 16.16
C ASP A 97 -23.11 -11.27 15.17
N ALA A 98 -23.09 -10.01 15.60
CA ALA A 98 -23.26 -8.89 14.68
C ALA A 98 -22.13 -8.86 13.63
N PRO A 99 -22.42 -8.53 12.35
CA PRO A 99 -21.44 -8.62 11.25
C PRO A 99 -20.15 -7.83 11.50
N ASP A 100 -20.24 -6.66 12.10
CA ASP A 100 -19.14 -5.75 12.40
C ASP A 100 -18.57 -5.91 13.82
N TRP A 101 -19.14 -6.80 14.65
CA TRP A 101 -18.73 -6.95 16.05
C TRP A 101 -17.24 -7.22 16.18
N ARG A 102 -16.71 -8.16 15.38
CA ARG A 102 -15.29 -8.52 15.39
C ARG A 102 -14.43 -7.32 15.00
N LEU A 103 -14.79 -6.61 13.93
CA LEU A 103 -14.04 -5.45 13.46
C LEU A 103 -13.99 -4.36 14.55
N LYS A 104 -15.12 -4.10 15.21
CA LYS A 104 -15.24 -3.12 16.31
C LYS A 104 -14.62 -3.56 17.64
N ASN A 105 -14.22 -4.82 17.80
CA ASN A 105 -13.73 -5.34 19.08
C ASN A 105 -12.45 -6.18 18.97
N CYS A 106 -11.76 -6.18 17.81
CA CYS A 106 -10.59 -7.03 17.59
C CYS A 106 -9.37 -6.60 18.43
N CYS A 107 -9.09 -5.29 18.44
CA CYS A 107 -7.95 -4.67 19.12
C CYS A 107 -8.44 -3.84 20.32
N PRO A 108 -8.15 -4.26 21.56
CA PRO A 108 -8.54 -3.51 22.75
C PRO A 108 -7.95 -2.11 22.79
N ALA A 109 -6.67 -1.96 22.44
CA ALA A 109 -5.98 -0.67 22.47
C ALA A 109 -6.62 0.36 21.51
N CYS A 110 -7.13 -0.06 20.35
CA CYS A 110 -7.83 0.84 19.42
C CYS A 110 -9.28 1.12 19.82
N THR A 111 -10.03 0.09 20.21
CA THR A 111 -11.50 0.13 20.17
C THR A 111 -12.16 0.27 21.54
N TYR A 112 -11.47 -0.05 22.63
CA TYR A 112 -12.08 -0.09 23.97
C TYR A 112 -12.02 1.28 24.65
N LYS A 113 -12.60 2.30 24.00
CA LYS A 113 -12.58 3.68 24.48
C LYS A 113 -13.21 3.79 25.88
N LEU A 114 -12.51 4.47 26.78
CA LEU A 114 -12.90 4.69 28.17
C LEU A 114 -13.48 6.10 28.38
N GLU A 115 -14.25 6.27 29.44
CA GLU A 115 -14.74 7.57 29.88
C GLU A 115 -13.59 8.46 30.38
N GLY A 116 -13.63 9.75 30.03
CA GLY A 116 -12.61 10.73 30.42
C GLY A 116 -11.28 10.63 29.65
N GLU A 117 -11.23 9.86 28.56
CA GLU A 117 -10.06 9.88 27.66
C GLU A 117 -9.90 11.24 26.97
N MET A 118 -8.66 11.67 26.79
CA MET A 118 -8.32 12.80 25.94
C MET A 118 -8.67 12.46 24.48
N LYS A 119 -9.26 13.41 23.75
CA LYS A 119 -9.50 13.24 22.31
C LYS A 119 -8.17 13.17 21.57
N MET A 120 -7.94 12.08 20.84
CA MET A 120 -6.78 11.94 19.96
C MET A 120 -7.06 12.61 18.61
N ILE A 121 -6.00 13.12 17.95
CA ILE A 121 -6.11 13.65 16.59
C ILE A 121 -6.47 12.52 15.61
N PHE A 122 -5.83 11.36 15.75
CA PHE A 122 -6.25 10.14 15.08
C PHE A 122 -6.81 9.15 16.10
N GLU A 123 -8.11 8.91 16.03
CA GLU A 123 -8.82 7.94 16.86
C GLU A 123 -8.33 6.51 16.61
N MET A 124 -7.89 6.22 15.39
CA MET A 124 -7.25 4.95 15.03
C MET A 124 -6.29 5.11 13.85
N LEU A 125 -5.16 4.41 13.92
CA LEU A 125 -4.17 4.32 12.85
C LEU A 125 -4.23 2.94 12.20
N VAL A 126 -4.25 2.92 10.87
CA VAL A 126 -4.39 1.73 10.03
C VAL A 126 -3.32 1.74 8.95
N ALA A 127 -2.78 0.57 8.61
CA ALA A 127 -1.93 0.36 7.44
C ALA A 127 -2.67 -0.52 6.42
N LEU A 128 -2.60 -0.15 5.14
CA LEU A 128 -3.14 -0.88 4.00
C LEU A 128 -2.01 -1.33 3.09
N ASP A 129 -2.07 -2.57 2.61
CA ASP A 129 -1.18 -3.02 1.54
C ASP A 129 -1.68 -4.30 0.86
N GLY A 130 -1.16 -4.57 -0.35
CA GLY A 130 -1.36 -5.80 -1.10
C GLY A 130 -0.20 -6.79 -0.97
N ASN A 131 -0.51 -8.07 -1.16
CA ASN A 131 0.49 -9.12 -1.18
C ASN A 131 0.14 -10.21 -2.19
N ASP A 132 1.08 -10.45 -3.09
CA ASP A 132 0.95 -11.35 -4.22
C ASP A 132 1.44 -12.80 -3.91
N SER A 133 1.86 -13.08 -2.68
CA SER A 133 2.38 -14.40 -2.29
C SER A 133 1.27 -15.45 -2.20
N LEU A 134 0.06 -15.06 -1.82
CA LEU A 134 -1.09 -15.96 -1.60
C LEU A 134 -1.90 -16.25 -2.88
N LYS A 135 -1.23 -16.24 -4.04
CA LYS A 135 -1.78 -16.62 -5.35
C LYS A 135 -2.37 -18.03 -5.39
N ARG A 136 -3.44 -18.22 -6.16
CA ARG A 136 -4.07 -19.52 -6.45
C ARG A 136 -4.08 -19.79 -7.95
N ILE A 137 -3.65 -20.99 -8.35
CA ILE A 137 -3.67 -21.39 -9.76
C ILE A 137 -5.10 -21.75 -10.19
N LEU A 138 -5.54 -21.19 -11.31
CA LEU A 138 -6.78 -21.58 -11.95
C LEU A 138 -6.57 -22.90 -12.71
N VAL A 139 -7.18 -23.99 -12.24
CA VAL A 139 -7.14 -25.27 -12.96
C VAL A 139 -8.17 -25.23 -14.09
N LYS A 140 -7.71 -25.08 -15.33
CA LYS A 140 -8.54 -25.15 -16.55
C LYS A 140 -8.52 -26.55 -17.16
N ASP A 141 -9.55 -26.89 -17.94
CA ASP A 141 -9.46 -28.01 -18.88
C ASP A 141 -8.31 -27.80 -19.88
N LYS A 142 -7.60 -28.89 -20.20
CA LYS A 142 -6.48 -28.84 -21.16
C LYS A 142 -7.03 -28.76 -22.59
N THR A 143 -7.37 -27.56 -23.03
CA THR A 143 -7.45 -27.22 -24.45
C THR A 143 -6.39 -26.15 -24.71
N VAL A 144 -5.28 -26.60 -25.30
CA VAL A 144 -4.18 -25.72 -25.73
C VAL A 144 -4.49 -25.34 -27.17
N ASP A 145 -4.64 -24.06 -27.45
CA ASP A 145 -4.73 -23.60 -28.84
C ASP A 145 -3.37 -23.70 -29.56
N LYS A 146 -3.36 -23.48 -30.88
CA LYS A 146 -2.14 -23.57 -31.70
C LYS A 146 -1.04 -22.56 -31.29
N ASN A 147 -1.37 -21.58 -30.45
CA ASN A 147 -0.46 -20.54 -29.96
C ASN A 147 -0.01 -20.79 -28.51
N GLY A 148 -0.39 -21.91 -27.90
CA GLY A 148 0.03 -22.28 -26.54
C GLY A 148 -0.77 -21.61 -25.42
N ALA A 149 -1.85 -20.88 -25.73
CA ALA A 149 -2.71 -20.28 -24.71
C ALA A 149 -3.77 -21.29 -24.23
N ALA A 150 -3.85 -21.45 -22.91
CA ALA A 150 -4.79 -22.34 -22.26
C ALA A 150 -6.18 -21.66 -22.14
N HIS A 151 -7.08 -22.00 -23.05
CA HIS A 151 -8.48 -21.57 -23.04
C HIS A 151 -9.35 -22.75 -22.60
N GLY A 152 -10.13 -22.61 -21.52
CA GLY A 152 -11.01 -23.66 -21.00
C GLY A 152 -11.77 -23.23 -19.75
N ARG A 153 -12.96 -23.83 -19.51
CA ARG A 153 -13.76 -23.61 -18.30
C ARG A 153 -12.97 -24.11 -17.08
N GLY A 154 -13.04 -23.37 -15.96
CA GLY A 154 -12.39 -23.78 -14.72
C GLY A 154 -12.99 -25.10 -14.19
N LYS A 155 -12.14 -26.01 -13.70
CA LYS A 155 -12.54 -27.29 -13.06
C LYS A 155 -12.99 -27.12 -11.61
N GLU A 156 -13.25 -25.91 -11.17
CA GLU A 156 -13.63 -25.66 -9.79
C GLU A 156 -15.02 -26.23 -9.52
N CYS A 157 -15.14 -27.02 -8.46
CA CYS A 157 -16.44 -27.43 -7.95
C CYS A 157 -16.97 -26.31 -7.07
N ASP A 158 -18.21 -25.91 -7.30
CA ASP A 158 -18.91 -24.98 -6.42
C ASP A 158 -18.98 -25.57 -5.01
N ASP A 159 -18.52 -24.80 -4.02
CA ASP A 159 -18.57 -25.15 -2.61
C ASP A 159 -19.56 -24.20 -1.92
N PRO A 160 -20.70 -24.68 -1.42
CA PRO A 160 -21.73 -23.82 -0.84
C PRO A 160 -21.33 -23.27 0.54
N ARG A 161 -20.21 -23.72 1.11
CA ARG A 161 -19.76 -23.27 2.44
C ARG A 161 -19.07 -21.92 2.34
N THR A 162 -19.32 -21.05 3.33
CA THR A 162 -18.62 -19.77 3.46
C THR A 162 -17.41 -19.93 4.38
N ALA A 163 -16.21 -19.80 3.82
CA ALA A 163 -14.95 -20.01 4.55
C ALA A 163 -14.67 -19.01 5.69
N ASP A 164 -15.38 -17.87 5.70
CA ASP A 164 -15.30 -16.80 6.70
C ASP A 164 -16.58 -16.67 7.54
N ALA A 165 -17.47 -17.67 7.47
CA ALA A 165 -18.72 -17.68 8.23
C ALA A 165 -18.45 -17.41 9.72
N GLY A 166 -19.06 -16.36 10.26
CA GLY A 166 -18.94 -15.95 11.66
C GLY A 166 -17.58 -15.36 12.05
N ARG A 167 -16.60 -15.29 11.16
CA ARG A 167 -15.26 -14.73 11.45
C ARG A 167 -15.02 -13.35 10.87
N ASN A 168 -15.73 -12.97 9.81
CA ASN A 168 -15.84 -11.60 9.29
C ASN A 168 -14.49 -10.89 9.09
N TYR A 169 -13.53 -11.59 8.46
CA TYR A 169 -12.26 -11.03 7.99
C TYR A 169 -12.29 -10.67 6.50
N LEU A 170 -13.02 -11.44 5.68
CA LEU A 170 -12.99 -11.34 4.22
C LEU A 170 -14.12 -10.44 3.71
N MET A 171 -13.77 -9.50 2.84
CA MET A 171 -14.74 -8.78 2.03
C MET A 171 -15.26 -9.66 0.90
N THR A 172 -16.55 -9.49 0.58
CA THR A 172 -17.16 -10.17 -0.57
C THR A 172 -16.61 -9.58 -1.87
N ARG A 173 -16.68 -10.36 -2.97
CA ARG A 173 -16.26 -9.82 -4.28
C ARG A 173 -17.24 -8.75 -4.73
N GLU A 174 -18.53 -8.94 -4.46
CA GLU A 174 -19.58 -7.98 -4.78
C GLU A 174 -19.32 -6.62 -4.10
N ASP A 175 -18.93 -6.60 -2.83
CA ASP A 175 -18.67 -5.34 -2.11
C ASP A 175 -17.43 -4.60 -2.61
N VAL A 176 -16.41 -5.34 -3.06
CA VAL A 176 -15.20 -4.75 -3.64
C VAL A 176 -15.47 -4.24 -5.06
N ASP A 177 -16.24 -4.98 -5.87
CA ASP A 177 -16.49 -4.64 -7.27
C ASP A 177 -17.42 -3.43 -7.44
N LYS A 178 -18.14 -3.01 -6.39
CA LYS A 178 -18.80 -1.68 -6.33
C LYS A 178 -17.83 -0.51 -6.56
N TRP A 179 -16.54 -0.73 -6.34
CA TRP A 179 -15.47 0.26 -6.50
C TRP A 179 -14.63 0.02 -7.75
N SER A 180 -15.09 -0.83 -8.68
CA SER A 180 -14.37 -1.09 -9.93
C SER A 180 -14.29 0.17 -10.79
N LYS A 181 -13.28 0.23 -11.69
CA LYS A 181 -13.11 1.38 -12.58
C LYS A 181 -14.34 1.60 -13.47
N GLU A 182 -14.96 0.52 -13.93
CA GLU A 182 -16.15 0.54 -14.78
C GLU A 182 -17.34 1.15 -14.03
N VAL A 183 -17.56 0.74 -12.77
CA VAL A 183 -18.63 1.31 -11.93
C VAL A 183 -18.33 2.77 -11.59
N LEU A 184 -17.10 3.09 -11.19
CA LEU A 184 -16.70 4.47 -10.88
C LEU A 184 -16.86 5.41 -12.09
N ALA A 185 -16.57 4.94 -13.30
CA ALA A 185 -16.76 5.72 -14.53
C ALA A 185 -18.22 6.10 -14.79
N THR A 186 -19.18 5.27 -14.35
CA THR A 186 -20.62 5.59 -14.44
C THR A 186 -21.08 6.57 -13.37
N LEU A 187 -20.47 6.54 -12.19
CA LEU A 187 -20.88 7.33 -11.02
C LEU A 187 -20.27 8.74 -10.99
N VAL A 188 -19.11 8.94 -11.63
CA VAL A 188 -18.36 10.20 -11.58
C VAL A 188 -18.51 10.96 -12.91
N GLN A 189 -19.51 11.84 -13.01
CA GLN A 189 -19.67 12.80 -14.12
C GLN A 189 -18.97 14.15 -13.85
N ARG A 190 -17.86 14.17 -13.10
CA ARG A 190 -17.13 15.43 -12.85
C ARG A 190 -15.95 15.57 -13.81
N PRO A 191 -15.81 16.71 -14.53
CA PRO A 191 -14.56 17.01 -15.21
C PRO A 191 -13.46 17.08 -14.15
N ARG A 192 -12.33 16.39 -14.37
CA ARG A 192 -11.14 16.56 -13.53
C ARG A 192 -10.81 18.05 -13.49
N SER A 193 -10.89 18.68 -12.32
CA SER A 193 -10.49 20.07 -12.17
C SER A 193 -9.01 20.17 -12.52
N LYS A 194 -8.66 20.93 -13.57
CA LYS A 194 -7.27 21.21 -13.97
C LYS A 194 -6.48 21.96 -12.89
N ASP A 195 -7.15 22.54 -11.90
CA ASP A 195 -6.56 23.49 -10.94
C ASP A 195 -5.85 22.86 -9.73
N LYS A 196 -5.76 21.53 -9.60
CA LYS A 196 -5.19 20.89 -8.38
C LYS A 196 -4.25 19.71 -8.67
N ALA A 197 -3.32 19.90 -9.62
CA ALA A 197 -2.21 18.98 -9.88
C ALA A 197 -1.18 18.85 -8.73
N GLU A 198 -1.36 19.55 -7.61
CA GLU A 198 -0.39 19.64 -6.50
C GLU A 198 -0.25 18.38 -5.63
N ASP A 199 -1.14 17.38 -5.75
CA ASP A 199 -1.12 16.15 -4.93
C ASP A 199 -0.71 14.88 -5.72
N THR A 200 -0.37 15.00 -7.01
CA THR A 200 -0.20 13.85 -7.91
C THR A 200 1.22 13.61 -8.43
N GLU A 201 2.19 14.42 -8.03
CA GLU A 201 3.55 14.39 -8.61
C GLU A 201 4.27 13.04 -8.39
N CYS A 202 4.02 12.34 -7.27
CA CYS A 202 4.59 11.00 -7.05
C CYS A 202 3.89 9.90 -7.87
N GLN A 203 2.64 10.11 -8.28
CA GLN A 203 1.80 9.10 -8.93
C GLN A 203 2.17 8.88 -10.40
N GLU A 204 2.57 9.93 -11.11
CA GLU A 204 3.04 9.85 -12.51
C GLU A 204 4.39 9.10 -12.59
N ARG A 205 5.26 9.25 -11.59
CA ARG A 205 6.55 8.56 -11.50
C ARG A 205 6.42 7.04 -11.37
N TRP A 206 5.29 6.55 -10.87
CA TRP A 206 5.04 5.11 -10.65
C TRP A 206 4.30 4.41 -11.79
N LYS A 207 3.53 5.14 -12.59
CA LYS A 207 2.78 4.58 -13.74
C LYS A 207 3.68 4.12 -14.89
N ASN A 208 4.93 4.59 -14.95
CA ASN A 208 5.91 4.20 -15.98
C ASN A 208 6.52 2.79 -15.75
N MET A 209 5.91 1.97 -14.88
CA MET A 209 6.26 0.56 -14.70
C MET A 209 5.30 -0.33 -15.50
N SER A 210 5.84 -0.98 -16.53
CA SER A 210 5.12 -1.71 -17.59
C SER A 210 3.98 -2.64 -17.12
N GLU A 211 2.74 -2.21 -17.40
CA GLU A 211 1.51 -2.98 -17.20
C GLU A 211 1.44 -4.23 -18.12
N GLU A 212 2.09 -4.20 -19.28
CA GLU A 212 2.03 -5.28 -20.28
C GLU A 212 2.73 -6.58 -19.87
N LEU A 213 3.89 -6.48 -19.21
CA LEU A 213 4.64 -7.64 -18.71
C LEU A 213 3.94 -8.30 -17.52
N THR A 214 3.23 -7.51 -16.71
CA THR A 214 2.46 -8.00 -15.56
C THR A 214 1.17 -8.69 -16.00
N ALA A 215 0.44 -8.16 -16.98
CA ALA A 215 -0.83 -8.76 -17.43
C ALA A 215 -0.70 -10.23 -17.89
N LYS A 216 0.34 -10.57 -18.68
CA LYS A 216 0.59 -11.95 -19.14
C LYS A 216 0.97 -12.91 -18.01
N MET A 217 1.66 -12.44 -16.97
CA MET A 217 2.06 -13.26 -15.81
C MET A 217 0.85 -13.64 -14.92
N TRP A 218 -0.22 -12.86 -14.93
CA TRP A 218 -1.35 -13.02 -14.00
C TRP A 218 -2.43 -13.95 -14.55
N GLY A 219 -2.46 -14.19 -15.86
CA GLY A 219 -3.47 -15.05 -16.51
C GLY A 219 -3.49 -16.53 -16.10
N ILE A 220 -2.48 -16.99 -15.34
CA ILE A 220 -2.42 -18.35 -14.76
C ILE A 220 -3.15 -18.42 -13.40
N PHE A 221 -3.28 -17.29 -12.70
CA PHE A 221 -3.84 -17.22 -11.36
C PHE A 221 -5.27 -16.68 -11.40
N ASP A 222 -6.16 -17.25 -10.59
CA ASP A 222 -7.50 -16.68 -10.42
C ASP A 222 -7.46 -15.59 -9.33
N GLU A 223 -7.07 -15.96 -8.11
CA GLU A 223 -6.62 -15.00 -7.10
C GLU A 223 -5.12 -14.78 -7.25
N THR A 224 -4.76 -13.51 -7.38
CA THR A 224 -3.40 -13.05 -7.61
C THR A 224 -2.72 -12.59 -6.32
N GLY A 225 -3.45 -12.58 -5.21
CA GLY A 225 -2.97 -12.13 -3.91
C GLY A 225 -4.10 -11.89 -2.91
N VAL A 226 -3.79 -11.13 -1.87
CA VAL A 226 -4.74 -10.52 -0.94
C VAL A 226 -4.37 -9.06 -0.75
N PHE A 227 -5.36 -8.22 -0.53
CA PHE A 227 -5.19 -6.84 -0.08
C PHE A 227 -5.76 -6.73 1.32
N LEU A 228 -5.07 -6.13 2.29
CA LEU A 228 -5.53 -6.14 3.68
C LEU A 228 -5.33 -4.82 4.41
N ALA A 229 -6.02 -4.71 5.55
CA ALA A 229 -5.88 -3.65 6.52
C ALA A 229 -5.47 -4.20 7.89
N LEU A 230 -4.50 -3.53 8.53
CA LEU A 230 -4.06 -3.82 9.90
C LEU A 230 -4.17 -2.56 10.74
N CYS A 231 -4.57 -2.66 12.01
CA CYS A 231 -4.35 -1.55 12.93
C CYS A 231 -2.86 -1.41 13.26
N ARG A 232 -2.42 -0.28 13.83
CA ARG A 232 -1.04 -0.08 14.28
C ARG A 232 -0.47 -1.17 15.20
N HIS A 233 -1.34 -1.84 15.98
CA HIS A 233 -0.93 -2.96 16.86
C HIS A 233 -0.80 -4.31 16.14
N GLY A 234 -1.08 -4.39 14.84
CA GLY A 234 -0.96 -5.60 14.02
C GLY A 234 -2.16 -6.55 14.03
N PHE A 235 -3.33 -6.13 14.51
CA PHE A 235 -4.56 -6.92 14.36
C PHE A 235 -5.13 -6.75 12.97
N VAL A 236 -5.54 -7.85 12.35
CA VAL A 236 -6.14 -7.81 11.02
C VAL A 236 -7.55 -7.23 11.11
N LEU A 237 -7.81 -6.20 10.30
CA LEU A 237 -9.10 -5.51 10.23
C LEU A 237 -9.96 -6.10 9.10
N LEU A 238 -9.46 -6.07 7.88
CA LEU A 238 -10.19 -6.54 6.70
C LEU A 238 -9.21 -7.13 5.70
N VAL A 239 -9.69 -8.07 4.88
CA VAL A 239 -8.94 -8.70 3.80
C VAL A 239 -9.84 -8.80 2.57
N ALA A 240 -9.34 -8.43 1.41
CA ALA A 240 -9.98 -8.63 0.12
C ALA A 240 -9.11 -9.56 -0.75
N ASP A 241 -9.76 -10.44 -1.51
CA ASP A 241 -9.04 -11.22 -2.52
C ASP A 241 -8.72 -10.31 -3.71
N MET A 242 -7.45 -10.31 -4.13
CA MET A 242 -7.07 -9.73 -5.41
C MET A 242 -7.38 -10.76 -6.50
N VAL A 243 -8.29 -10.42 -7.43
CA VAL A 243 -8.80 -11.36 -8.44
C VAL A 243 -8.37 -10.92 -9.82
N ARG A 244 -7.54 -11.74 -10.48
CA ARG A 244 -7.05 -11.54 -11.86
C ARG A 244 -6.46 -10.16 -12.16
N SER A 245 -6.06 -9.43 -11.12
CA SER A 245 -5.64 -8.04 -11.23
C SER A 245 -4.58 -7.73 -10.20
N GLY A 246 -3.73 -6.75 -10.51
CA GLY A 246 -2.85 -6.00 -9.60
C GLY A 246 -3.51 -5.51 -8.32
N GLU A 247 -2.76 -4.75 -7.54
CA GLU A 247 -3.30 -3.88 -6.50
C GLU A 247 -4.06 -2.71 -7.16
N LEU A 248 -5.30 -2.98 -7.56
CA LEU A 248 -6.19 -1.95 -8.09
C LEU A 248 -6.74 -1.09 -6.95
N SER A 249 -7.00 0.19 -7.24
CA SER A 249 -7.57 1.15 -6.28
C SER A 249 -8.88 0.68 -5.63
N LYS A 250 -9.67 -0.16 -6.32
CA LYS A 250 -10.93 -0.71 -5.80
C LYS A 250 -10.79 -1.41 -4.44
N TYR A 251 -9.67 -2.09 -4.21
CA TYR A 251 -9.44 -2.81 -2.94
C TYR A 251 -9.25 -1.82 -1.79
N GLY A 252 -8.41 -0.81 -1.99
CA GLY A 252 -8.21 0.27 -1.03
C GLY A 252 -9.50 1.04 -0.75
N LEU A 253 -10.29 1.35 -1.78
CA LEU A 253 -11.54 2.12 -1.63
C LEU A 253 -12.59 1.33 -0.84
N ALA A 254 -12.79 0.05 -1.17
CA ALA A 254 -13.74 -0.83 -0.50
C ALA A 254 -13.40 -0.98 1.00
N ILE A 255 -12.13 -1.26 1.31
CA ILE A 255 -11.67 -1.36 2.69
C ILE A 255 -11.82 -0.03 3.42
N THR A 256 -11.40 1.09 2.82
CA THR A 256 -11.48 2.41 3.46
C THR A 256 -12.92 2.78 3.79
N ASN A 257 -13.86 2.54 2.87
CA ASN A 257 -15.28 2.73 3.13
C ASN A 257 -15.76 1.91 4.35
N GLN A 258 -15.42 0.63 4.41
CA GLN A 258 -15.82 -0.23 5.52
C GLN A 258 -15.18 0.19 6.86
N LEU A 259 -13.94 0.68 6.83
CA LEU A 259 -13.25 1.21 8.02
C LEU A 259 -13.96 2.47 8.55
N LEU A 260 -14.33 3.41 7.67
CA LEU A 260 -15.06 4.62 8.04
C LEU A 260 -16.42 4.30 8.64
N GLN A 261 -17.15 3.33 8.06
CA GLN A 261 -18.44 2.89 8.61
C GLN A 261 -18.29 2.22 9.98
N ALA A 262 -17.21 1.47 10.21
CA ALA A 262 -17.01 0.73 11.44
C ALA A 262 -16.45 1.58 12.60
N PHE A 263 -15.51 2.48 12.31
CA PHE A 263 -14.75 3.22 13.33
C PHE A 263 -15.09 4.71 13.41
N GLY A 264 -15.75 5.26 12.38
CA GLY A 264 -16.16 6.66 12.34
C GLY A 264 -15.03 7.61 11.95
N PRO A 265 -15.06 8.86 12.46
CA PRO A 265 -14.16 9.92 12.02
C PRO A 265 -12.73 9.78 12.58
N ASP A 266 -11.85 10.66 12.09
CA ASP A 266 -10.48 10.86 12.58
C ASP A 266 -9.58 9.61 12.40
N LEU A 267 -9.71 8.93 11.24
CA LEU A 267 -8.85 7.80 10.85
C LEU A 267 -7.59 8.27 10.12
N GLY A 268 -6.43 7.78 10.56
CA GLY A 268 -5.17 7.88 9.83
C GLY A 268 -4.86 6.58 9.11
N VAL A 269 -4.78 6.61 7.77
CA VAL A 269 -4.56 5.42 6.94
C VAL A 269 -3.23 5.53 6.21
N GLY A 270 -2.26 4.72 6.62
CA GLY A 270 -0.99 4.50 5.94
C GLY A 270 -1.15 3.60 4.72
N TYR A 271 -0.58 4.02 3.60
CA TYR A 271 -0.44 3.22 2.39
C TYR A 271 0.79 3.70 1.62
N ASP A 272 1.56 2.80 0.99
CA ASP A 272 2.75 3.14 0.19
C ASP A 272 2.46 4.24 -0.83
N ILE A 273 1.29 4.13 -1.45
CA ILE A 273 0.77 5.07 -2.43
C ILE A 273 -0.19 6.10 -1.84
N GLY A 274 -0.18 6.30 -0.52
CA GLY A 274 -1.14 7.10 0.24
C GLY A 274 -1.32 8.52 -0.28
N CYS A 275 -0.26 9.18 -0.73
CA CYS A 275 -0.33 10.51 -1.34
C CYS A 275 -1.24 10.53 -2.60
N GLY A 276 -0.97 9.65 -3.57
CA GLY A 276 -1.78 9.52 -4.78
C GLY A 276 -3.14 8.88 -4.53
N PHE A 277 -3.22 7.98 -3.55
CA PHE A 277 -4.48 7.35 -3.15
C PHE A 277 -5.42 8.37 -2.48
N SER A 278 -4.90 9.40 -1.80
CA SER A 278 -5.69 10.52 -1.30
C SER A 278 -6.52 11.19 -2.40
N SER A 279 -5.90 11.48 -3.54
CA SER A 279 -6.60 11.99 -4.73
C SER A 279 -7.63 11.00 -5.24
N THR A 280 -7.28 9.70 -5.25
CA THR A 280 -8.21 8.63 -5.66
C THR A 280 -9.45 8.55 -4.77
N VAL A 281 -9.29 8.69 -3.44
CA VAL A 281 -10.42 8.73 -2.49
C VAL A 281 -11.27 9.97 -2.74
N ARG A 282 -10.63 11.14 -2.81
CA ARG A 282 -11.29 12.44 -3.03
C ARG A 282 -12.13 12.46 -4.30
N ASP A 283 -11.60 11.89 -5.39
CA ASP A 283 -12.24 11.91 -6.71
C ASP A 283 -13.26 10.77 -6.89
N SER A 284 -13.38 9.87 -5.91
CA SER A 284 -14.38 8.80 -5.90
C SER A 284 -15.67 9.21 -5.17
N PRO A 285 -16.75 8.43 -5.26
CA PRO A 285 -17.94 8.61 -4.43
C PRO A 285 -17.67 8.57 -2.91
N LEU A 286 -16.51 8.05 -2.47
CA LEU A 286 -16.09 8.07 -1.07
C LEU A 286 -15.66 9.46 -0.58
N GLY A 287 -15.30 10.37 -1.50
CA GLY A 287 -14.72 11.69 -1.18
C GLY A 287 -15.53 12.49 -0.15
N PRO A 288 -16.85 12.69 -0.34
CA PRO A 288 -17.67 13.43 0.62
C PRO A 288 -17.71 12.80 2.02
N LEU A 289 -17.77 11.45 2.10
CA LEU A 289 -17.74 10.74 3.38
C LEU A 289 -16.37 10.85 4.02
N ALA A 290 -15.29 10.70 3.26
CA ALA A 290 -13.92 10.82 3.74
C ALA A 290 -13.64 12.22 4.30
N GLU A 291 -14.12 13.27 3.64
CA GLU A 291 -14.02 14.66 4.11
C GLU A 291 -14.85 14.88 5.38
N ALA A 292 -16.11 14.44 5.40
CA ALA A 292 -16.98 14.57 6.57
C ALA A 292 -16.45 13.80 7.79
N MET A 293 -15.74 12.70 7.56
CA MET A 293 -15.12 11.87 8.59
C MET A 293 -13.68 12.29 8.91
N ASN A 294 -13.15 13.38 8.32
CA ASN A 294 -11.77 13.83 8.54
C ASN A 294 -10.72 12.71 8.32
N LEU A 295 -10.90 11.90 7.28
CA LEU A 295 -9.94 10.85 6.89
C LEU A 295 -8.62 11.49 6.45
N LYS A 296 -7.50 10.98 6.97
CA LYS A 296 -6.16 11.37 6.52
C LYS A 296 -5.42 10.19 5.90
N MET A 297 -5.03 10.33 4.64
CA MET A 297 -4.10 9.41 3.98
C MET A 297 -2.65 9.79 4.30
N LEU A 298 -1.86 8.77 4.61
CA LEU A 298 -0.50 8.85 5.13
C LEU A 298 0.41 7.90 4.34
N VAL A 299 1.73 8.14 4.42
CA VAL A 299 2.73 7.30 3.78
C VAL A 299 3.61 6.68 4.87
N GLY A 300 3.87 5.37 4.77
CA GLY A 300 4.74 4.65 5.70
C GLY A 300 6.17 5.18 5.69
N ALA A 301 6.86 5.12 6.83
CA ALA A 301 8.18 5.71 6.99
C ALA A 301 9.26 5.05 6.10
N PHE A 302 9.14 3.74 5.84
CA PHE A 302 10.11 3.01 5.01
C PHE A 302 9.98 3.44 3.54
N HIS A 303 8.75 3.62 3.08
CA HIS A 303 8.48 4.08 1.72
C HIS A 303 8.64 5.58 1.56
N GLY A 304 8.53 6.36 2.64
CA GLY A 304 8.63 7.82 2.62
C GLY A 304 9.90 8.34 1.94
N HIS A 305 11.03 7.63 2.05
CA HIS A 305 12.27 7.97 1.35
C HIS A 305 12.16 7.90 -0.18
N ALA A 306 11.22 7.12 -0.72
CA ALA A 306 10.96 7.00 -2.16
C ALA A 306 10.00 8.08 -2.69
N HIS A 307 9.51 8.97 -1.82
CA HIS A 307 8.69 10.12 -2.19
C HIS A 307 9.53 11.41 -2.24
N ASN A 308 9.12 12.36 -3.07
CA ASN A 308 9.75 13.67 -3.13
C ASN A 308 9.61 14.41 -1.78
N ARG A 309 10.46 15.42 -1.55
CA ARG A 309 10.52 16.12 -0.26
C ARG A 309 9.19 16.78 0.07
N SER A 310 8.52 17.38 -0.91
CA SER A 310 7.18 17.99 -0.72
C SER A 310 6.15 17.00 -0.18
N CYS A 311 6.12 15.79 -0.72
CA CYS A 311 5.28 14.70 -0.23
C CYS A 311 5.69 14.24 1.17
N GLN A 312 6.99 14.11 1.44
CA GLN A 312 7.49 13.75 2.78
C GLN A 312 7.01 14.76 3.83
N LEU A 313 7.11 16.07 3.57
CA LEU A 313 6.68 17.10 4.53
C LEU A 313 5.17 17.06 4.82
N LYS A 314 4.36 16.57 3.88
CA LYS A 314 2.90 16.46 4.02
C LYS A 314 2.44 15.15 4.65
N HIS A 315 3.13 14.04 4.39
CA HIS A 315 2.63 12.68 4.64
C HIS A 315 3.54 11.80 5.49
N LEU A 316 4.82 12.16 5.68
CA LEU A 316 5.75 11.38 6.50
C LEU A 316 5.40 11.54 7.99
N ALA A 317 5.42 10.43 8.70
CA ALA A 317 5.12 10.32 10.13
C ALA A 317 5.71 11.44 10.99
N THR A 318 6.98 11.77 10.77
CA THR A 318 7.71 12.78 11.55
C THR A 318 7.02 14.15 11.53
N TYR A 319 6.49 14.58 10.38
CA TYR A 319 5.93 15.93 10.21
C TYR A 319 4.40 15.98 10.41
N VAL A 320 3.75 14.83 10.54
CA VAL A 320 2.29 14.77 10.75
C VAL A 320 1.95 14.79 12.23
N LEU A 321 1.30 15.87 12.66
CA LEU A 321 0.80 16.04 14.02
C LEU A 321 -0.20 14.93 14.39
N GLY A 322 -0.02 14.30 15.55
CA GLY A 322 -0.93 13.29 16.12
C GLY A 322 -0.60 11.84 15.78
N LEU A 323 0.39 11.61 14.92
CA LEU A 323 0.79 10.26 14.52
C LEU A 323 1.64 9.56 15.58
N GLY A 324 2.31 10.31 16.45
CA GLY A 324 3.31 9.77 17.36
C GLY A 324 4.53 9.24 16.60
N LEU A 325 5.14 8.18 17.13
CA LEU A 325 6.32 7.51 16.52
C LEU A 325 5.93 6.32 15.62
N GLU A 326 4.69 6.29 15.14
CA GLU A 326 4.21 5.19 14.30
C GLU A 326 4.85 5.23 12.90
N ASP A 327 5.35 4.07 12.45
CA ASP A 327 5.97 3.93 11.12
C ASP A 327 4.98 3.50 10.03
N LEU A 328 3.82 2.96 10.41
CA LEU A 328 2.77 2.42 9.52
C LEU A 328 3.23 1.23 8.66
N GLU A 329 4.33 0.56 9.02
CA GLU A 329 4.97 -0.57 8.30
C GLU A 329 4.49 -1.95 8.81
N THR A 330 3.23 -2.00 9.23
CA THR A 330 2.69 -3.20 9.91
C THR A 330 2.35 -4.31 8.92
N CYS A 331 2.07 -3.97 7.66
CA CYS A 331 1.73 -4.91 6.58
C CYS A 331 2.89 -5.85 6.24
N GLU A 332 4.08 -5.31 6.07
CA GLU A 332 5.31 -6.00 5.68
C GLU A 332 5.69 -7.05 6.73
N ARG A 333 5.60 -6.67 8.01
CA ARG A 333 5.83 -7.55 9.17
C ARG A 333 4.83 -8.71 9.17
N PHE A 334 3.58 -8.44 8.82
CA PHE A 334 2.53 -9.45 8.72
C PHE A 334 2.74 -10.38 7.51
N PHE A 335 3.10 -9.83 6.36
CA PHE A 335 3.36 -10.59 5.14
C PHE A 335 4.53 -11.54 5.27
N SER A 336 5.61 -11.12 5.93
CA SER A 336 6.75 -12.00 6.24
C SER A 336 6.31 -13.33 6.87
N LYS A 337 5.33 -13.28 7.79
CA LYS A 337 4.78 -14.47 8.46
C LYS A 337 3.76 -15.21 7.60
N SER A 338 2.79 -14.50 7.04
CA SER A 338 1.68 -15.10 6.27
C SER A 338 2.11 -15.73 4.95
N ASN A 339 3.23 -15.30 4.36
CA ASN A 339 3.81 -15.88 3.15
C ASN A 339 4.11 -17.38 3.27
N GLY A 340 4.29 -17.90 4.48
CA GLY A 340 4.42 -19.33 4.73
C GLY A 340 3.21 -20.16 4.26
N LEU A 341 2.01 -19.57 4.16
CA LEU A 341 0.80 -20.23 3.64
C LEU A 341 0.87 -20.51 2.15
N ALA A 342 1.68 -19.77 1.39
CA ALA A 342 1.67 -19.79 -0.09
C ALA A 342 1.83 -21.21 -0.65
N ARG A 343 2.67 -22.04 -0.03
CA ARG A 343 2.91 -23.44 -0.45
C ARG A 343 1.70 -24.34 -0.24
N ALA A 344 0.89 -24.07 0.78
CA ALA A 344 -0.29 -24.87 1.12
C ALA A 344 -1.54 -24.45 0.33
N VAL A 345 -1.64 -23.18 -0.06
CA VAL A 345 -2.86 -22.63 -0.70
C VAL A 345 -2.80 -22.56 -2.24
N ARG A 346 -1.62 -22.68 -2.85
CA ARG A 346 -1.39 -22.47 -4.29
C ARG A 346 -2.32 -23.28 -5.21
N TYR A 347 -2.62 -24.51 -4.80
CA TYR A 347 -3.43 -25.48 -5.56
C TYR A 347 -4.73 -25.85 -4.81
N ALA A 348 -5.08 -25.10 -3.77
CA ALA A 348 -6.33 -25.30 -3.05
C ALA A 348 -7.53 -24.82 -3.89
N SER A 349 -8.73 -25.28 -3.58
CA SER A 349 -9.95 -24.59 -4.06
C SER A 349 -10.09 -23.23 -3.39
N VAL A 350 -10.95 -22.36 -3.93
CA VAL A 350 -11.28 -21.05 -3.35
C VAL A 350 -11.66 -21.20 -1.88
N PHE A 351 -12.57 -22.14 -1.57
CA PHE A 351 -12.99 -22.41 -0.18
C PHE A 351 -11.81 -22.75 0.73
N HIS A 352 -11.02 -23.79 0.40
CA HIS A 352 -9.92 -24.23 1.27
C HIS A 352 -8.80 -23.19 1.37
N ARG A 353 -8.57 -22.39 0.33
CA ARG A 353 -7.64 -21.26 0.37
C ARG A 353 -8.12 -20.23 1.39
N ARG A 354 -9.35 -19.76 1.27
CA ARG A 354 -9.93 -18.77 2.20
C ARG A 354 -9.98 -19.32 3.63
N GLN A 355 -10.39 -20.58 3.82
CA GLN A 355 -10.46 -21.22 5.14
C GLN A 355 -9.07 -21.29 5.80
N ALA A 356 -8.03 -21.61 5.03
CA ALA A 356 -6.65 -21.62 5.51
C ALA A 356 -6.17 -20.23 5.92
N ILE A 357 -6.43 -19.22 5.09
CA ILE A 357 -6.08 -17.82 5.36
C ILE A 357 -6.79 -17.36 6.62
N VAL A 358 -8.13 -17.35 6.64
CA VAL A 358 -8.94 -16.84 7.77
C VAL A 358 -8.61 -17.55 9.08
N THR A 359 -8.37 -18.87 9.06
CA THR A 359 -7.97 -19.59 10.28
C THR A 359 -6.59 -19.20 10.77
N TYR A 360 -5.66 -18.94 9.86
CA TYR A 360 -4.36 -18.39 10.21
C TYR A 360 -4.48 -16.97 10.77
N LEU A 361 -5.27 -16.08 10.17
CA LEU A 361 -5.49 -14.71 10.66
C LEU A 361 -6.03 -14.72 12.10
N ALA A 362 -7.11 -15.48 12.33
CA ALA A 362 -7.74 -15.58 13.65
C ALA A 362 -6.78 -16.14 14.72
N HIS A 363 -5.96 -17.11 14.35
CA HIS A 363 -4.92 -17.66 15.23
C HIS A 363 -3.82 -16.65 15.54
N MET A 364 -3.34 -15.92 14.54
CA MET A 364 -2.34 -14.87 14.71
C MET A 364 -2.85 -13.74 15.61
N ASP A 365 -4.04 -13.20 15.34
CA ASP A 365 -4.65 -12.15 16.17
C ASP A 365 -4.75 -12.58 17.64
N THR A 366 -5.18 -13.83 17.88
CA THR A 366 -5.46 -14.34 19.23
C THR A 366 -4.20 -14.73 20.00
N PHE A 367 -3.24 -15.39 19.37
CA PHE A 367 -2.12 -16.04 20.06
C PHE A 367 -0.75 -15.42 19.79
N GLU A 368 -0.64 -14.51 18.84
CA GLU A 368 0.61 -13.82 18.52
C GLU A 368 0.45 -12.31 18.72
N THR A 369 -0.49 -11.68 18.03
CA THR A 369 -0.70 -10.22 18.08
C THR A 369 -1.14 -9.80 19.48
N TYR A 370 -2.21 -10.40 20.02
CA TYR A 370 -2.68 -10.09 21.37
C TYR A 370 -1.59 -10.34 22.42
N ALA A 371 -0.92 -11.50 22.39
CA ALA A 371 0.16 -11.83 23.32
C ALA A 371 1.34 -10.83 23.30
N ASN A 372 1.59 -10.20 22.16
CA ASN A 372 2.64 -9.21 21.97
C ASN A 372 2.17 -7.76 22.16
N LEU A 373 0.87 -7.51 22.37
CA LEU A 373 0.33 -6.17 22.50
C LEU A 373 1.02 -5.36 23.62
N SER A 374 1.14 -5.90 24.82
CA SER A 374 1.88 -5.22 25.90
C SER A 374 3.37 -5.03 25.58
N THR A 375 3.97 -5.91 24.78
CA THR A 375 5.38 -5.78 24.36
C THR A 375 5.53 -4.59 23.43
N PHE A 376 4.62 -4.46 22.46
CA PHE A 376 4.53 -3.28 21.59
C PHE A 376 4.40 -2.01 22.41
N LEU A 377 3.41 -1.94 23.31
CA LEU A 377 3.16 -0.76 24.14
C LEU A 377 4.38 -0.39 25.00
N VAL A 378 4.98 -1.38 25.68
CA VAL A 378 6.17 -1.15 26.52
C VAL A 378 7.36 -0.70 25.69
N ASN A 379 7.62 -1.31 24.53
CA ASN A 379 8.78 -0.97 23.72
C ASN A 379 8.63 0.42 23.09
N ASN A 380 7.45 0.78 22.60
CA ASN A 380 7.21 2.13 22.06
C ASN A 380 7.27 3.18 23.17
N TYR A 381 6.82 2.88 24.39
CA TYR A 381 6.96 3.80 25.52
C TYR A 381 8.44 4.09 25.81
N LYS A 382 9.29 3.05 25.77
CA LYS A 382 10.73 3.21 25.96
C LYS A 382 11.38 4.02 24.84
N GLN A 383 11.07 3.69 23.59
CA GLN A 383 11.58 4.41 22.42
C GLN A 383 11.18 5.89 22.47
N ALA A 384 9.94 6.19 22.87
CA ALA A 384 9.50 7.57 23.06
C ALA A 384 10.29 8.30 24.16
N LEU A 385 10.53 7.65 25.31
CA LEU A 385 11.38 8.24 26.35
C LEU A 385 12.82 8.46 25.87
N GLU A 386 13.39 7.52 25.12
CA GLU A 386 14.74 7.64 24.54
C GLU A 386 14.83 8.80 23.54
N GLN A 387 13.78 9.05 22.75
CA GLN A 387 13.72 10.23 21.88
C GLN A 387 13.62 11.52 22.68
N ILE A 388 12.77 11.57 23.72
CA ILE A 388 12.63 12.73 24.60
C ILE A 388 13.96 13.07 25.31
N ASP A 389 14.77 12.06 25.64
CA ASP A 389 16.10 12.27 26.27
C ASP A 389 17.10 13.00 25.36
N LEU A 390 16.80 13.14 24.05
CA LEU A 390 17.62 13.92 23.12
C LEU A 390 17.41 15.44 23.25
N GLU A 391 16.42 15.90 24.04
CA GLU A 391 16.07 17.32 24.14
C GLU A 391 17.25 18.20 24.57
N ASP A 392 18.02 17.78 25.57
CA ASP A 392 19.20 18.53 26.03
C ASP A 392 20.33 18.54 24.99
N SER A 393 20.50 17.44 24.26
CA SER A 393 21.47 17.35 23.17
C SER A 393 21.06 18.23 21.99
N LEU A 394 19.76 18.31 21.70
CA LEU A 394 19.21 19.21 20.69
C LEU A 394 19.43 20.67 21.08
N LYS A 395 19.16 21.05 22.32
CA LYS A 395 19.42 22.42 22.83
C LYS A 395 20.89 22.81 22.65
N PHE A 396 21.80 21.93 23.06
CA PHE A 396 23.23 22.16 22.88
C PHE A 396 23.63 22.32 21.41
N ALA A 397 23.08 21.49 20.52
CA ALA A 397 23.37 21.57 19.09
C ALA A 397 22.74 22.82 18.42
N MET A 398 21.59 23.27 18.90
CA MET A 398 20.96 24.54 18.49
C MET A 398 21.82 25.74 18.87
N ASP A 399 22.36 25.76 20.09
CA ASP A 399 23.27 26.81 20.56
C ASP A 399 24.52 26.88 19.67
N GLN A 400 25.11 25.73 19.33
CA GLN A 400 26.25 25.67 18.41
C GLN A 400 25.92 26.15 17.00
N ALA A 401 24.69 25.93 16.54
CA ALA A 401 24.21 26.35 15.22
C ALA A 401 23.67 27.79 15.20
N GLY A 402 23.69 28.52 16.33
CA GLY A 402 23.15 29.87 16.44
C GLY A 402 21.63 29.96 16.27
N ILE A 403 20.90 28.91 16.61
CA ILE A 403 19.44 28.85 16.51
C ILE A 403 18.83 29.34 17.84
N SER A 404 18.07 30.43 17.78
CA SER A 404 17.54 31.13 18.96
C SER A 404 16.48 30.35 19.75
N GLY A 405 15.76 29.42 19.12
CA GLY A 405 14.68 28.67 19.75
C GLY A 405 14.03 27.63 18.82
N PRO A 406 13.24 26.69 19.37
CA PRO A 406 12.61 25.62 18.61
C PRO A 406 11.55 26.13 17.62
N GLU A 407 10.98 27.31 17.84
CA GLU A 407 9.97 27.92 16.96
C GLU A 407 10.51 28.14 15.54
N VAL A 408 11.83 28.33 15.43
CA VAL A 408 12.55 28.47 14.16
C VAL A 408 12.35 27.23 13.28
N PHE A 409 12.22 26.03 13.85
CA PHE A 409 12.02 24.80 13.06
C PHE A 409 10.65 24.76 12.39
N GLU A 410 9.59 25.26 13.04
CA GLU A 410 8.27 25.35 12.42
C GLU A 410 8.25 26.38 11.28
N GLU A 411 8.93 27.51 11.46
CA GLU A 411 9.07 28.53 10.42
C GLU A 411 9.86 27.99 9.23
N ARG A 412 11.00 27.33 9.48
CA ARG A 412 11.82 26.68 8.45
C ARG A 412 11.05 25.61 7.68
N LEU A 413 10.24 24.80 8.37
CA LEU A 413 9.38 23.80 7.72
C LEU A 413 8.38 24.46 6.76
N LYS A 414 7.77 25.58 7.16
CA LYS A 414 6.85 26.35 6.29
C LYS A 414 7.58 26.96 5.10
N GLN A 415 8.74 27.55 5.31
CA GLN A 415 9.59 28.09 4.25
C GLN A 415 9.99 27.01 3.24
N GLU A 416 10.39 25.83 3.71
CA GLU A 416 10.71 24.68 2.85
C GLU A 416 9.48 24.25 2.04
N GLN A 417 8.29 24.17 2.65
CA GLN A 417 7.05 23.82 1.94
C GLN A 417 6.65 24.86 0.88
N GLU A 418 6.77 26.15 1.18
CA GLU A 418 6.45 27.23 0.23
C GLU A 418 7.41 27.27 -0.94
N TYR A 419 8.72 27.13 -0.66
CA TYR A 419 9.76 27.03 -1.67
C TYR A 419 9.51 25.85 -2.62
N LEU A 420 9.28 24.65 -2.09
CA LEU A 420 8.99 23.46 -2.89
C LEU A 420 7.70 23.59 -3.70
N ARG A 421 6.70 24.33 -3.21
CA ARG A 421 5.48 24.63 -3.98
C ARG A 421 5.79 25.56 -5.15
N GLY A 422 6.67 26.55 -4.95
CA GLY A 422 7.12 27.46 -6.01
C GLY A 422 7.81 26.74 -7.17
N LEU A 423 8.60 25.70 -6.88
CA LEU A 423 9.29 24.89 -7.89
C LEU A 423 8.37 24.00 -8.76
N SER A 424 7.10 23.83 -8.38
CA SER A 424 6.19 22.86 -9.04
C SER A 424 5.57 23.35 -10.36
N LYS A 425 5.77 24.61 -10.76
CA LYS A 425 5.25 25.18 -12.01
C LYS A 425 6.29 26.04 -12.71
N GLU A 426 6.62 25.68 -13.95
CA GLU A 426 7.38 26.57 -14.84
C GLU A 426 6.50 27.78 -15.21
N PRO A 427 7.02 29.02 -15.11
CA PRO A 427 6.32 30.20 -15.59
C PRO A 427 5.95 30.07 -17.08
N GLU A 428 4.74 30.49 -17.43
CA GLU A 428 4.22 30.41 -18.81
C GLU A 428 5.10 31.23 -19.78
N ALA A 429 5.63 32.37 -19.32
CA ALA A 429 6.54 33.21 -20.08
C ALA A 429 7.87 32.49 -20.42
N GLU A 430 8.49 31.79 -19.46
CA GLU A 430 9.71 31.02 -19.68
C GLU A 430 9.45 29.83 -20.61
N THR A 431 8.28 29.20 -20.50
CA THR A 431 7.87 28.10 -21.38
C THR A 431 7.78 28.55 -22.84
N ASP A 432 7.18 29.72 -23.09
CA ASP A 432 7.06 30.30 -24.41
C ASP A 432 8.42 30.73 -25.00
N GLN A 433 9.32 31.30 -24.17
CA GLN A 433 10.69 31.64 -24.57
C GLN A 433 11.51 30.41 -24.97
N MET A 434 11.45 29.34 -24.17
CA MET A 434 12.13 28.08 -24.45
C MET A 434 11.61 27.41 -25.74
N GLU A 435 10.28 27.44 -25.96
CA GLU A 435 9.67 26.92 -27.18
C GLU A 435 10.10 27.74 -28.40
N TYR A 436 10.14 29.06 -28.29
CA TYR A 436 10.61 29.94 -29.36
C TYR A 436 12.08 29.68 -29.71
N TYR A 437 12.96 29.62 -28.71
CA TYR A 437 14.37 29.25 -28.88
C TYR A 437 14.55 27.90 -29.59
N THR A 438 13.85 26.86 -29.13
CA THR A 438 13.93 25.51 -29.72
C THR A 438 13.51 25.54 -31.20
N ARG A 439 12.45 26.30 -31.54
CA ARG A 439 12.02 26.48 -32.93
C ARG A 439 13.03 27.26 -33.77
N LEU A 440 13.76 28.24 -33.20
CA LEU A 440 14.85 28.95 -33.87
C LEU A 440 16.04 28.03 -34.17
N VAL A 441 16.45 27.18 -33.22
CA VAL A 441 17.49 26.17 -33.42
C VAL A 441 17.09 25.17 -34.51
N HIS A 442 15.85 24.68 -34.49
CA HIS A 442 15.32 23.80 -35.53
C HIS A 442 15.29 24.48 -36.90
N LEU A 443 14.93 25.77 -36.96
CA LEU A 443 14.96 26.55 -38.19
C LEU A 443 16.39 26.67 -38.74
N ALA A 444 17.38 26.94 -37.88
CA ALA A 444 18.78 27.02 -38.27
C ALA A 444 19.30 25.68 -38.83
N SER A 445 19.06 24.57 -38.13
CA SER A 445 19.45 23.22 -38.59
C SER A 445 18.77 22.84 -39.91
N ARG A 446 17.48 23.13 -40.06
CA ARG A 446 16.73 22.82 -41.30
C ARG A 446 17.16 23.72 -42.47
N LYS A 447 17.54 24.97 -42.20
CA LYS A 447 18.13 25.88 -43.20
C LYS A 447 19.47 25.36 -43.71
N GLU A 448 20.31 24.87 -42.81
CA GLU A 448 21.59 24.27 -43.16
C GLU A 448 21.39 23.01 -44.02
N ARG A 449 20.54 22.06 -43.59
CA ARG A 449 20.22 20.86 -44.40
C ARG A 449 19.64 21.22 -45.78
N TYR A 450 18.76 22.22 -45.85
CA TYR A 450 18.24 22.72 -47.13
C TYR A 450 19.36 23.25 -48.03
N ASN A 451 20.28 24.04 -47.48
CA ASN A 451 21.42 24.57 -48.22
C ASN A 451 22.37 23.47 -48.71
N THR A 452 22.67 22.47 -47.89
CA THR A 452 23.53 21.32 -48.25
C THR A 452 22.90 20.52 -49.40
N VAL A 453 21.63 20.15 -49.29
CA VAL A 453 20.89 19.39 -50.33
C VAL A 453 20.68 20.22 -51.62
N HIS A 454 20.75 21.55 -51.51
CA HIS A 454 20.70 22.46 -52.65
C HIS A 454 22.06 22.61 -53.35
N GLN A 455 23.17 22.61 -52.60
CA GLN A 455 24.54 22.71 -53.12
C GLN A 455 25.08 21.38 -53.66
N GLU A 456 24.67 20.24 -53.09
CA GLU A 456 24.94 18.90 -53.60
C GLU A 456 24.12 18.65 -54.88
N GLY A 457 24.61 19.22 -55.98
CA GLY A 457 24.06 19.02 -57.32
C GLY A 457 24.24 17.59 -57.82
N SER A 458 23.42 16.65 -57.35
CA SER A 458 23.26 15.32 -57.99
C SER A 458 21.83 15.10 -58.49
N THR A 459 21.74 14.51 -59.68
CA THR A 459 20.56 14.27 -60.52
C THR A 459 19.69 13.08 -60.06
N ALA A 460 19.62 12.78 -58.76
CA ALA A 460 18.99 11.54 -58.29
C ALA A 460 18.06 11.61 -57.06
N ASN A 461 17.54 12.77 -56.62
CA ASN A 461 16.36 12.77 -55.72
C ASN A 461 15.64 14.14 -55.63
N GLY A 462 14.76 14.43 -56.59
CA GLY A 462 13.88 15.61 -56.54
C GLY A 462 12.98 15.64 -55.29
N THR A 463 12.61 14.46 -54.79
CA THR A 463 11.81 14.25 -53.59
C THR A 463 12.51 14.73 -52.31
N ALA A 464 13.82 14.46 -52.16
CA ALA A 464 14.59 14.91 -50.99
C ALA A 464 14.73 16.44 -50.91
N ARG A 465 14.93 17.10 -52.07
CA ARG A 465 14.93 18.57 -52.16
C ARG A 465 13.57 19.16 -51.80
N TRP A 466 12.49 18.53 -52.24
CA TRP A 466 11.14 18.97 -51.92
C TRP A 466 10.86 18.84 -50.41
N HIS A 467 11.17 17.69 -49.80
CA HIS A 467 11.02 17.49 -48.36
C HIS A 467 11.90 18.44 -47.53
N ALA A 468 13.15 18.68 -47.93
CA ALA A 468 14.03 19.62 -47.23
C ALA A 468 13.48 21.07 -47.28
N LYS A 469 12.98 21.49 -48.45
CA LYS A 469 12.33 22.80 -48.63
C LYS A 469 11.02 22.90 -47.83
N GLU A 470 10.21 21.85 -47.86
CA GLU A 470 8.94 21.81 -47.13
C GLU A 470 9.16 21.85 -45.61
N ASN A 471 10.11 21.06 -45.09
CA ASN A 471 10.48 21.07 -43.68
C ASN A 471 11.06 22.42 -43.23
N TYR A 472 11.85 23.08 -44.09
CA TYR A 472 12.31 24.46 -43.86
C TYR A 472 11.13 25.44 -43.80
N ASN A 473 10.21 25.39 -44.78
CA ASN A 473 9.03 26.26 -44.79
C ASN A 473 8.12 26.03 -43.58
N ARG A 474 7.91 24.78 -43.16
CA ARG A 474 7.17 24.45 -41.93
C ARG A 474 7.86 25.01 -40.69
N ALA A 475 9.19 24.95 -40.63
CA ALA A 475 9.96 25.54 -39.53
C ALA A 475 9.84 27.07 -39.50
N VAL A 476 9.85 27.73 -40.67
CA VAL A 476 9.62 29.18 -40.77
C VAL A 476 8.22 29.54 -40.27
N GLN A 477 7.18 28.79 -40.67
CA GLN A 477 5.81 29.01 -40.20
C GLN A 477 5.71 28.81 -38.69
N ALA A 478 6.29 27.74 -38.15
CA ALA A 478 6.28 27.48 -36.71
C ALA A 478 6.98 28.60 -35.90
N VAL A 479 8.08 29.17 -36.41
CA VAL A 479 8.74 30.32 -35.78
C VAL A 479 7.85 31.57 -35.87
N GLN A 480 7.22 31.84 -37.02
CA GLN A 480 6.31 32.99 -37.20
C GLN A 480 5.06 32.94 -36.32
N GLU A 481 4.52 31.73 -36.08
CA GLU A 481 3.40 31.54 -35.16
C GLU A 481 3.78 31.92 -33.73
N MET A 482 4.99 31.56 -33.29
CA MET A 482 5.50 31.97 -31.97
C MET A 482 5.82 33.45 -31.91
N GLU A 483 6.40 34.03 -32.97
CA GLU A 483 6.65 35.48 -33.07
C GLU A 483 5.35 36.27 -32.90
N LYS A 484 4.26 35.79 -33.50
CA LYS A 484 2.93 36.39 -33.35
C LYS A 484 2.34 36.16 -31.95
N LYS A 485 2.54 34.98 -31.36
CA LYS A 485 2.05 34.64 -30.02
C LYS A 485 2.73 35.51 -28.94
N MET A 486 4.04 35.75 -29.08
CA MET A 486 4.88 36.48 -28.12
C MET A 486 5.05 37.97 -28.44
N ASP A 487 4.41 38.48 -29.51
CA ASP A 487 4.53 39.87 -30.00
C ASP A 487 5.98 40.30 -30.33
N ILE A 488 6.76 39.40 -30.91
CA ILE A 488 8.16 39.62 -31.28
C ILE A 488 8.23 40.29 -32.66
N LEU A 489 8.70 41.54 -32.70
CA LEU A 489 8.80 42.34 -33.92
C LEU A 489 10.04 42.03 -34.77
N VAL A 490 11.13 41.61 -34.12
CA VAL A 490 12.40 41.27 -34.76
C VAL A 490 12.84 39.90 -34.25
N ARG A 491 13.08 38.98 -35.17
CA ARG A 491 13.53 37.61 -34.86
C ARG A 491 14.85 37.63 -34.10
N TRP A 492 14.92 36.86 -33.01
CA TRP A 492 16.15 36.70 -32.25
C TRP A 492 17.26 36.06 -33.08
N THR A 493 18.47 36.52 -32.83
CA THR A 493 19.74 36.07 -33.39
C THR A 493 20.65 35.61 -32.27
N VAL A 494 21.72 34.89 -32.61
CA VAL A 494 22.64 34.31 -31.62
C VAL A 494 23.33 35.37 -30.75
N ASP A 495 23.39 36.62 -31.23
CA ASP A 495 24.02 37.75 -30.53
C ASP A 495 23.04 38.54 -29.63
N ASP A 496 21.75 38.16 -29.61
CA ASP A 496 20.73 38.86 -28.81
C ASP A 496 20.70 38.31 -27.37
N GLU A 497 20.56 39.19 -26.38
CA GLU A 497 20.51 38.84 -24.95
C GLU A 497 19.33 37.90 -24.63
N GLU A 498 18.20 38.09 -25.31
CA GLU A 498 17.03 37.22 -25.18
C GLU A 498 17.27 35.80 -25.72
N TYR A 499 18.13 35.65 -26.74
CA TYR A 499 18.51 34.33 -27.28
C TYR A 499 19.41 33.59 -26.29
N GLU A 500 20.41 34.27 -25.72
CA GLU A 500 21.32 33.71 -24.71
C GLU A 500 20.56 33.30 -23.43
N ASN A 501 19.65 34.15 -22.96
CA ASN A 501 18.81 33.83 -21.80
C ASN A 501 17.90 32.62 -22.05
N ALA A 502 17.27 32.54 -23.23
CA ALA A 502 16.43 31.39 -23.57
C ALA A 502 17.23 30.10 -23.78
N GLU A 503 18.46 30.19 -24.29
CA GLU A 503 19.41 29.07 -24.34
C GLU A 503 19.73 28.55 -22.94
N ALA A 504 20.05 29.44 -22.00
CA ALA A 504 20.31 29.08 -20.60
C ALA A 504 19.08 28.43 -19.92
N LEU A 505 17.87 28.92 -20.22
CA LEU A 505 16.62 28.31 -19.73
C LEU A 505 16.42 26.88 -20.28
N VAL A 506 16.65 26.67 -21.58
CA VAL A 506 16.56 25.33 -22.19
C VAL A 506 17.62 24.38 -21.65
N ALA A 507 18.86 24.83 -21.47
CA ALA A 507 19.92 24.05 -20.83
C ALA A 507 19.54 23.66 -19.39
N SER A 508 18.98 24.59 -18.62
CA SER A 508 18.48 24.35 -17.26
C SER A 508 17.30 23.38 -17.24
N ARG A 509 16.42 23.40 -18.25
CA ARG A 509 15.33 22.42 -18.41
C ARG A 509 15.88 21.02 -18.72
N HIS A 510 16.85 20.90 -19.62
CA HIS A 510 17.52 19.63 -19.90
C HIS A 510 18.21 19.06 -18.65
N TYR A 511 18.89 19.91 -17.88
CA TYR A 511 19.47 19.53 -16.59
C TYR A 511 18.40 18.98 -15.62
N ARG A 512 17.27 19.68 -15.45
CA ARG A 512 16.16 19.22 -14.59
C ARG A 512 15.55 17.90 -15.08
N LEU A 513 15.38 17.72 -16.39
CA LEU A 513 14.88 16.47 -16.97
C LEU A 513 15.86 15.30 -16.76
N ALA A 514 17.16 15.53 -16.94
CA ALA A 514 18.21 14.55 -16.67
C ALA A 514 18.23 14.16 -15.19
N LEU A 515 18.10 15.14 -14.29
CA LEU A 515 18.02 14.93 -12.85
C LEU A 515 16.77 14.12 -12.46
N ASN A 516 15.61 14.41 -13.04
CA ASN A 516 14.38 13.62 -12.86
C ASN A 516 14.58 12.16 -13.31
N LYS A 517 15.30 11.96 -14.42
CA LYS A 517 15.62 10.62 -14.92
C LYS A 517 16.55 9.86 -13.98
N LEU A 518 17.56 10.55 -13.43
CA LEU A 518 18.46 9.97 -12.44
C LEU A 518 17.71 9.57 -11.16
N GLU A 519 16.85 10.45 -10.65
CA GLU A 519 16.01 10.17 -9.48
C GLU A 519 15.12 8.94 -9.70
N GLU A 520 14.46 8.85 -10.86
CA GLU A 520 13.64 7.69 -11.25
C GLU A 520 14.45 6.38 -11.20
N LEU A 521 15.70 6.41 -11.69
CA LEU A 521 16.60 5.25 -11.67
C LEU A 521 17.03 4.86 -10.25
N VAL A 522 17.28 5.84 -9.37
CA VAL A 522 17.62 5.61 -7.96
C VAL A 522 16.43 5.03 -7.19
N ILE A 523 15.22 5.56 -7.38
CA ILE A 523 13.99 5.02 -6.79
C ILE A 523 13.79 3.57 -7.24
N LYS A 524 13.88 3.29 -8.55
CA LYS A 524 13.80 1.93 -9.09
C LYS A 524 14.82 0.99 -8.44
N ARG A 525 16.03 1.47 -8.20
CA ARG A 525 17.09 0.72 -7.53
C ARG A 525 16.72 0.38 -6.07
N LEU A 526 16.14 1.31 -5.31
CA LEU A 526 15.72 1.07 -3.92
C LEU A 526 14.62 0.02 -3.82
N PHE A 527 13.61 0.08 -4.69
CA PHE A 527 12.59 -0.98 -4.81
C PHE A 527 13.21 -2.33 -5.24
N GLU A 528 14.16 -2.27 -6.17
CA GLU A 528 15.16 -3.30 -6.54
C GLU A 528 15.67 -4.11 -5.34
N LEU A 529 16.34 -3.36 -4.45
CA LEU A 529 17.01 -3.87 -3.26
C LEU A 529 16.03 -4.40 -2.21
N THR A 530 14.91 -3.70 -2.02
CA THR A 530 13.84 -4.10 -1.10
C THR A 530 13.24 -5.46 -1.52
N LYS A 531 12.92 -5.63 -2.80
CA LYS A 531 12.42 -6.91 -3.35
C LYS A 531 13.45 -8.04 -3.28
N MET A 532 14.74 -7.73 -3.35
CA MET A 532 15.81 -8.74 -3.18
C MET A 532 15.87 -9.32 -1.77
N ASN A 533 15.57 -8.51 -0.75
CA ASN A 533 15.59 -8.90 0.65
C ASN A 533 14.32 -9.66 1.08
N MET A 534 13.29 -9.74 0.23
CA MET A 534 12.10 -10.54 0.50
C MET A 534 12.42 -12.05 0.44
N SER A 535 12.29 -12.73 1.57
CA SER A 535 12.43 -14.19 1.66
C SER A 535 11.39 -14.90 0.78
N GLY A 536 11.84 -15.68 -0.21
CA GLY A 536 10.98 -16.45 -1.12
C GLY A 536 11.14 -16.12 -2.61
N THR A 537 11.96 -15.13 -2.98
CA THR A 537 12.28 -14.82 -4.38
C THR A 537 13.01 -15.98 -5.05
N GLY A 538 12.45 -16.50 -6.15
CA GLY A 538 13.03 -17.60 -6.92
C GLY A 538 14.43 -17.26 -7.45
N TYR A 539 15.33 -18.26 -7.54
CA TYR A 539 16.72 -18.08 -7.97
C TYR A 539 16.87 -17.33 -9.31
N LYS A 540 16.00 -17.61 -10.29
CA LYS A 540 15.99 -16.90 -11.59
C LYS A 540 15.63 -15.41 -11.46
N LEU A 541 14.66 -15.09 -10.60
CA LEU A 541 14.27 -13.70 -10.34
C LEU A 541 15.38 -12.94 -9.61
N ARG A 542 16.04 -13.59 -8.64
CA ARG A 542 17.26 -13.03 -8.01
C ARG A 542 18.38 -12.77 -9.01
N LYS A 543 18.58 -13.65 -9.99
CA LYS A 543 19.60 -13.45 -11.05
C LYS A 543 19.24 -12.31 -12.01
N HIS A 544 17.97 -12.16 -12.37
CA HIS A 544 17.49 -11.03 -13.19
C HIS A 544 17.61 -9.71 -12.44
N ILE A 545 17.18 -9.67 -11.17
CA ILE A 545 17.35 -8.51 -10.30
C ILE A 545 18.85 -8.21 -10.18
N ALA A 546 19.70 -9.18 -9.83
CA ALA A 546 21.15 -8.97 -9.75
C ALA A 546 21.78 -8.42 -11.05
N LYS A 547 21.31 -8.87 -12.22
CA LYS A 547 21.81 -8.39 -13.52
C LYS A 547 21.34 -6.95 -13.81
N ALA A 548 20.06 -6.65 -13.58
CA ALA A 548 19.52 -5.28 -13.68
C ALA A 548 20.23 -4.33 -12.69
N LEU A 549 20.49 -4.82 -11.49
CA LEU A 549 21.24 -4.13 -10.44
C LEU A 549 22.70 -3.86 -10.85
N GLN A 550 23.37 -4.76 -11.57
CA GLN A 550 24.74 -4.54 -12.06
C GLN A 550 24.80 -3.48 -13.17
N THR A 551 23.91 -3.56 -14.15
CA THR A 551 23.86 -2.59 -15.27
C THR A 551 23.58 -1.18 -14.76
N ARG A 552 22.54 -1.01 -13.93
CA ARG A 552 22.17 0.31 -13.39
C ARG A 552 23.14 0.83 -12.34
N SER A 553 23.82 -0.05 -11.59
CA SER A 553 24.84 0.38 -10.63
C SER A 553 26.05 1.05 -11.31
N LYS A 554 26.33 0.73 -12.58
CA LYS A 554 27.38 1.41 -13.35
C LYS A 554 26.93 2.83 -13.73
N THR A 555 25.73 2.97 -14.31
CA THR A 555 25.12 4.27 -14.66
C THR A 555 24.96 5.18 -13.45
N ILE A 556 24.48 4.64 -12.32
CA ILE A 556 24.28 5.38 -11.06
C ILE A 556 25.63 5.77 -10.43
N ARG A 557 26.67 4.92 -10.49
CA ARG A 557 28.00 5.28 -9.96
C ARG A 557 28.64 6.44 -10.72
N THR A 558 28.54 6.43 -12.05
CA THR A 558 29.05 7.53 -12.89
C THR A 558 28.29 8.84 -12.61
N ALA A 559 27.00 8.78 -12.30
CA ALA A 559 26.23 9.97 -11.92
C ALA A 559 26.46 10.44 -10.46
N LEU A 560 26.70 9.51 -9.53
CA LEU A 560 26.94 9.81 -8.11
C LEU A 560 28.39 10.22 -7.79
N GLU A 561 29.36 9.97 -8.67
CA GLU A 561 30.72 10.52 -8.53
C GLU A 561 30.73 12.07 -8.56
N VAL A 562 29.63 12.70 -8.97
CA VAL A 562 29.47 14.17 -9.12
C VAL A 562 28.61 14.79 -8.00
N VAL A 563 27.96 13.99 -7.15
CA VAL A 563 26.89 14.47 -6.24
C VAL A 563 27.13 13.94 -4.82
N GLU A 564 27.73 14.75 -3.93
CA GLU A 564 27.91 14.47 -2.50
C GLU A 564 26.59 14.47 -1.68
N PHE A 565 25.43 14.21 -2.30
CA PHE A 565 24.14 14.23 -1.62
C PHE A 565 23.63 12.80 -1.34
N THR A 566 23.28 12.54 -0.08
CA THR A 566 23.10 11.18 0.45
C THR A 566 21.64 10.71 0.47
N PHE A 567 20.66 11.56 0.15
CA PHE A 567 19.22 11.21 0.21
C PHE A 567 18.39 11.67 -0.99
N LEU A 568 17.35 10.89 -1.35
CA LEU A 568 16.39 11.23 -2.42
C LEU A 568 15.66 12.57 -2.20
N SER A 569 15.48 12.96 -0.94
CA SER A 569 14.94 14.28 -0.54
C SER A 569 15.77 15.46 -1.01
N ASP A 570 17.03 15.24 -1.40
CA ASP A 570 17.97 16.28 -1.78
C ASP A 570 17.94 16.55 -3.29
N PHE A 571 17.30 15.67 -4.08
CA PHE A 571 17.08 15.90 -5.52
C PHE A 571 16.24 17.15 -5.78
N ASP A 572 15.30 17.48 -4.90
CA ASP A 572 14.49 18.70 -5.04
C ASP A 572 15.33 19.98 -4.83
N LEU A 573 16.44 19.92 -4.08
CA LEU A 573 17.38 21.05 -3.95
C LEU A 573 18.25 21.19 -5.22
N LEU A 574 18.61 20.06 -5.83
CA LEU A 574 19.39 20.05 -7.06
C LEU A 574 18.60 20.58 -8.26
N ARG A 575 17.25 20.59 -8.20
CA ARG A 575 16.40 21.13 -9.28
C ARG A 575 16.41 22.65 -9.40
N ASP A 576 17.09 23.36 -8.52
CA ASP A 576 17.24 24.82 -8.54
C ASP A 576 18.53 25.22 -9.29
N PRO A 577 18.43 25.65 -10.56
CA PRO A 577 19.61 25.99 -11.36
C PRO A 577 20.28 27.30 -10.92
N GLU A 578 19.54 28.17 -10.23
CA GLU A 578 20.04 29.45 -9.71
C GLU A 578 20.78 29.27 -8.36
N GLY A 579 20.61 28.13 -7.70
CA GLY A 579 21.23 27.85 -6.41
C GLY A 579 20.61 28.62 -5.25
N ASN A 580 19.40 29.15 -5.39
CA ASN A 580 18.71 29.87 -4.31
C ASN A 580 18.47 28.98 -3.07
N ALA A 581 18.31 27.67 -3.28
CA ALA A 581 18.26 26.67 -2.22
C ALA A 581 19.54 26.63 -1.35
N VAL A 582 20.71 26.86 -1.95
CA VAL A 582 22.02 26.86 -1.25
C VAL A 582 22.11 28.03 -0.27
N ILE A 583 21.37 29.11 -0.52
CA ILE A 583 21.32 30.31 0.31
C ILE A 583 20.35 30.13 1.50
N CYS A 584 19.45 29.14 1.45
CA CYS A 584 18.43 28.94 2.46
C CYS A 584 19.00 28.28 3.73
N PRO A 585 18.87 28.91 4.92
CA PRO A 585 19.42 28.36 6.18
C PRO A 585 18.86 26.99 6.59
N TRP A 586 17.70 26.60 6.06
CA TRP A 586 17.05 25.32 6.33
C TRP A 586 17.53 24.17 5.41
N ALA A 587 18.17 24.48 4.28
CA ALA A 587 18.53 23.49 3.27
C ALA A 587 19.78 22.66 3.63
N THR A 588 20.57 23.09 4.61
CA THR A 588 21.78 22.36 5.02
C THR A 588 21.45 21.02 5.68
N PRO A 589 22.26 19.96 5.47
CA PRO A 589 22.05 18.66 6.12
C PRO A 589 22.00 18.75 7.66
N ALA A 590 22.83 19.61 8.25
CA ALA A 590 22.84 19.85 9.69
C ALA A 590 21.53 20.49 10.18
N ALA A 591 21.02 21.51 9.48
CA ALA A 591 19.74 22.14 9.83
C ALA A 591 18.57 21.16 9.72
N ARG A 592 18.54 20.32 8.67
CA ARG A 592 17.53 19.27 8.49
C ARG A 592 17.60 18.20 9.59
N ALA A 593 18.80 17.76 9.97
CA ALA A 593 18.97 16.79 11.04
C ALA A 593 18.49 17.32 12.41
N LEU A 594 18.76 18.60 12.70
CA LEU A 594 18.25 19.26 13.91
C LEU A 594 16.72 19.39 13.88
N MET A 595 16.17 19.79 12.74
CA MET A 595 14.72 19.87 12.53
C MET A 595 14.04 18.51 12.71
N ASP A 596 14.59 17.45 12.13
CA ASP A 596 14.08 16.08 12.28
C ASP A 596 14.12 15.62 13.73
N THR A 597 15.21 15.92 14.44
CA THR A 597 15.35 15.61 15.87
C THR A 597 14.29 16.35 16.68
N HIS A 598 14.07 17.64 16.40
CA HIS A 598 13.04 18.44 17.05
C HIS A 598 11.63 17.83 16.85
N PHE A 599 11.23 17.55 15.60
CA PHE A 599 9.92 16.97 15.33
C PHE A 599 9.77 15.55 15.89
N LYS A 600 10.83 14.73 15.90
CA LYS A 600 10.81 13.41 16.56
C LYS A 600 10.56 13.50 18.07
N ILE A 601 11.12 14.51 18.76
CA ILE A 601 10.85 14.73 20.19
C ILE A 601 9.38 15.12 20.41
N LEU A 602 8.81 15.98 19.56
CA LEU A 602 7.38 16.33 19.63
C LEU A 602 6.50 15.09 19.40
N ARG A 603 6.78 14.32 18.34
CA ARG A 603 6.09 13.05 18.05
C ARG A 603 6.24 12.02 19.17
N ALA A 604 7.40 11.95 19.82
CA ALA A 604 7.61 11.08 20.98
C ALA A 604 6.71 11.47 22.16
N THR A 605 6.53 12.77 22.40
CA THR A 605 5.63 13.27 23.45
C THR A 605 4.18 12.90 23.17
N GLU A 606 3.73 13.01 21.92
CA GLU A 606 2.40 12.56 21.49
C GLU A 606 2.23 11.05 21.63
N GLU A 607 3.27 10.27 21.31
CA GLU A 607 3.26 8.82 21.45
C GLU A 607 3.10 8.41 22.92
N ILE A 608 3.74 9.09 23.87
CA ILE A 608 3.51 8.86 25.31
C ILE A 608 2.05 9.09 25.68
N GLN A 609 1.44 10.19 25.22
CA GLN A 609 0.03 10.50 25.51
C GLN A 609 -0.90 9.40 24.98
N ARG A 610 -0.67 8.96 23.75
CA ARG A 610 -1.45 7.87 23.14
C ARG A 610 -1.24 6.55 23.87
N LEU A 611 -0.01 6.18 24.18
CA LEU A 611 0.32 4.94 24.89
C LEU A 611 -0.32 4.92 26.28
N ASN A 612 -0.41 6.05 26.97
CA ASN A 612 -1.12 6.14 28.25
C ASN A 612 -2.60 5.76 28.13
N ILE A 613 -3.26 6.19 27.04
CA ILE A 613 -4.64 5.82 26.73
C ILE A 613 -4.70 4.32 26.40
N GLU A 614 -3.88 3.85 25.46
CA GLU A 614 -3.89 2.47 24.98
C GLU A 614 -3.58 1.44 26.09
N ILE A 615 -2.62 1.74 26.97
CA ILE A 615 -2.27 0.92 28.14
C ILE A 615 -3.48 0.79 29.07
N ARG A 616 -4.20 1.89 29.33
CA ARG A 616 -5.38 1.89 30.20
C ARG A 616 -6.54 1.09 29.60
N ARG A 617 -6.71 1.13 28.28
CA ARG A 617 -7.72 0.34 27.55
C ARG A 617 -7.48 -1.16 27.64
N LEU A 618 -6.22 -1.60 27.71
CA LEU A 618 -5.87 -3.02 27.85
C LEU A 618 -6.24 -3.58 29.23
N ASP A 619 -6.10 -2.78 30.30
CA ASP A 619 -6.37 -3.19 31.69
C ASP A 619 -7.88 -3.35 31.98
N PHE A 620 -8.74 -2.54 31.35
CA PHE A 620 -10.20 -2.60 31.54
C PHE A 620 -10.81 -3.98 31.26
N LEU A 621 -10.30 -4.69 30.25
CA LEU A 621 -10.82 -5.99 29.84
C LEU A 621 -10.74 -7.05 30.94
N VAL A 622 -9.71 -6.96 31.77
CA VAL A 622 -9.45 -7.91 32.87
C VAL A 622 -10.45 -7.69 34.01
N ALA A 623 -10.76 -6.43 34.34
CA ALA A 623 -11.66 -6.08 35.45
C ALA A 623 -13.14 -6.37 35.15
N LYS A 624 -13.62 -6.13 33.93
CA LYS A 624 -15.04 -6.37 33.55
C LYS A 624 -15.41 -7.86 33.57
N GLU A 625 -14.42 -8.74 33.50
CA GLU A 625 -14.59 -10.19 33.53
C GLU A 625 -14.97 -10.71 34.92
N GLU A 626 -14.41 -10.14 35.99
CA GLU A 626 -14.72 -10.55 37.37
C GLU A 626 -16.18 -10.26 37.73
N GLU A 627 -16.76 -9.20 37.17
CA GLU A 627 -18.14 -8.75 37.42
C GLU A 627 -19.21 -9.71 36.84
N ILE A 628 -18.96 -10.34 35.69
CA ILE A 628 -19.96 -11.19 35.00
C ILE A 628 -20.05 -12.59 35.64
N ARG A 629 -19.00 -13.04 36.33
CA ARG A 629 -18.91 -14.36 36.97
C ARG A 629 -20.00 -14.61 38.01
N GLU A 630 -20.53 -13.56 38.62
CA GLU A 630 -21.50 -13.65 39.71
C GLU A 630 -22.96 -13.83 39.23
N THR A 631 -23.24 -13.67 37.92
CA THR A 631 -24.62 -13.54 37.41
C THR A 631 -25.13 -14.69 36.54
N ASP A 632 -24.28 -15.44 35.83
CA ASP A 632 -24.70 -16.57 34.97
C ASP A 632 -23.63 -17.70 34.87
N PRO A 633 -23.81 -18.85 35.57
CA PRO A 633 -22.83 -19.94 35.63
C PRO A 633 -22.63 -20.75 34.33
N ASP A 634 -23.67 -20.89 33.49
CA ASP A 634 -23.60 -21.68 32.25
C ASP A 634 -22.93 -20.87 31.14
N LEU A 635 -23.24 -19.57 31.07
CA LEU A 635 -22.49 -18.60 30.29
C LEU A 635 -21.04 -18.54 30.76
N ALA A 636 -20.79 -18.58 32.09
CA ALA A 636 -19.45 -18.54 32.65
C ALA A 636 -18.57 -19.72 32.20
N PHE A 637 -19.11 -20.92 31.92
CA PHE A 637 -18.32 -22.04 31.40
C PHE A 637 -17.84 -21.82 29.96
N PHE A 638 -18.72 -21.31 29.09
CA PHE A 638 -18.37 -21.00 27.70
C PHE A 638 -17.47 -19.76 27.60
N VAL A 639 -17.73 -18.74 28.43
CA VAL A 639 -16.84 -17.60 28.67
C VAL A 639 -15.49 -18.07 29.21
N HIS A 640 -15.44 -19.01 30.14
CA HIS A 640 -14.20 -19.57 30.68
C HIS A 640 -13.36 -20.26 29.60
N ARG A 641 -13.97 -21.03 28.69
CA ARG A 641 -13.24 -21.63 27.55
C ARG A 641 -12.66 -20.57 26.61
N TYR A 642 -13.38 -19.47 26.36
CA TYR A 642 -12.92 -18.34 25.54
C TYR A 642 -11.85 -17.50 26.26
N ARG A 643 -12.02 -17.28 27.57
CA ARG A 643 -11.04 -16.68 28.49
C ARG A 643 -9.75 -17.46 28.47
N MET A 644 -9.82 -18.79 28.47
CA MET A 644 -8.63 -19.63 28.37
C MET A 644 -7.87 -19.47 27.05
N GLU A 645 -8.32 -18.70 26.04
CA GLU A 645 -7.51 -18.40 24.85
C GLU A 645 -6.70 -17.11 25.01
N ARG A 646 -7.34 -15.98 25.31
CA ARG A 646 -6.68 -14.67 25.49
C ARG A 646 -6.15 -14.46 26.92
N GLY A 647 -6.89 -14.91 27.93
CA GLY A 647 -6.53 -14.79 29.34
C GLY A 647 -5.25 -15.53 29.76
N ARG A 648 -4.71 -16.38 28.88
CA ARG A 648 -3.35 -16.94 29.02
C ARG A 648 -2.27 -15.85 29.09
N PHE A 649 -2.54 -14.69 28.52
CA PHE A 649 -1.55 -13.62 28.36
C PHE A 649 -1.75 -12.48 29.36
N ASP A 650 -2.87 -12.43 30.09
CA ASP A 650 -3.20 -11.30 30.96
C ASP A 650 -2.16 -11.10 32.07
N ASP A 651 -1.76 -12.17 32.77
CA ASP A 651 -0.67 -12.13 33.76
C ASP A 651 0.63 -11.60 33.15
N THR A 652 0.92 -11.99 31.91
CA THR A 652 2.11 -11.56 31.18
C THR A 652 2.02 -10.07 30.84
N HIS A 653 0.85 -9.60 30.38
CA HIS A 653 0.59 -8.18 30.11
C HIS A 653 0.78 -7.36 31.38
N MET A 654 0.12 -7.73 32.48
CA MET A 654 0.19 -6.99 33.74
C MET A 654 1.58 -6.98 34.33
N LYS A 655 2.33 -8.10 34.25
CA LYS A 655 3.73 -8.14 34.68
C LYS A 655 4.61 -7.16 33.91
N ARG A 656 4.42 -7.06 32.58
CA ARG A 656 5.19 -6.13 31.72
C ARG A 656 4.83 -4.68 32.02
N LEU A 657 3.55 -4.35 32.16
CA LEU A 657 3.08 -2.99 32.45
C LEU A 657 3.49 -2.52 33.85
N ARG A 658 3.36 -3.36 34.88
CA ARG A 658 3.86 -3.04 36.24
C ARG A 658 5.37 -2.87 36.25
N LYS A 659 6.11 -3.67 35.48
CA LYS A 659 7.56 -3.49 35.32
C LYS A 659 7.87 -2.15 34.65
N LEU A 660 7.12 -1.73 33.62
CA LEU A 660 7.30 -0.42 32.99
C LEU A 660 7.10 0.70 34.02
N GLN A 661 5.97 0.72 34.72
CA GLN A 661 5.67 1.72 35.77
C GLN A 661 6.76 1.76 36.85
N ALA A 662 7.18 0.59 37.37
CA ALA A 662 8.20 0.51 38.39
C ALA A 662 9.60 0.95 37.92
N THR A 663 9.92 0.74 36.64
CA THR A 663 11.22 1.08 36.05
C THR A 663 11.35 2.59 35.83
N TYR A 664 10.29 3.20 35.29
CA TYR A 664 10.32 4.59 34.84
C TYR A 664 9.71 5.57 35.85
N LYS A 665 9.01 5.10 36.88
CA LYS A 665 8.46 5.88 38.02
C LYS A 665 7.89 7.23 37.59
N GLU A 666 8.60 8.32 37.86
CA GLU A 666 8.20 9.71 37.58
C GLU A 666 8.05 9.99 36.07
N ARG A 667 8.73 9.22 35.21
CA ARG A 667 8.63 9.29 33.75
C ARG A 667 7.49 8.46 33.17
N PHE A 668 6.86 7.59 33.98
CA PHE A 668 5.62 6.92 33.59
C PHE A 668 4.45 7.82 33.98
N THR A 669 3.80 8.44 32.99
CA THR A 669 2.72 9.42 33.21
C THR A 669 1.32 8.82 33.05
N GLY A 670 1.24 7.56 32.65
CA GLY A 670 -0.01 6.82 32.52
C GLY A 670 -0.56 6.31 33.85
N THR A 671 -1.69 5.61 33.78
CA THR A 671 -2.29 4.92 34.92
C THR A 671 -2.56 3.47 34.59
N LEU A 672 -2.40 2.60 35.60
CA LEU A 672 -2.80 1.20 35.57
C LEU A 672 -4.07 0.97 36.41
N GLU A 673 -4.82 2.04 36.70
CA GLU A 673 -6.13 1.93 37.33
C GLU A 673 -7.20 1.60 36.29
N PRO A 674 -8.13 0.68 36.59
CA PRO A 674 -9.21 0.32 35.68
C PRO A 674 -10.04 1.55 35.26
N GLY A 675 -10.33 1.66 33.97
CA GLY A 675 -11.26 2.66 33.44
C GLY A 675 -12.71 2.16 33.40
N VAL A 676 -13.63 3.00 32.93
CA VAL A 676 -15.00 2.61 32.61
C VAL A 676 -15.18 2.71 31.09
N ARG A 677 -15.61 1.63 30.43
CA ARG A 677 -15.87 1.67 28.97
C ARG A 677 -16.98 2.66 28.65
N ARG A 678 -16.70 3.56 27.72
CA ARG A 678 -17.67 4.49 27.17
C ARG A 678 -18.77 3.69 26.44
N LYS A 679 -20.04 3.95 26.78
CA LYS A 679 -21.16 3.40 26.02
C LYS A 679 -21.15 3.99 24.61
N GLU A 680 -21.17 3.14 23.58
CA GLU A 680 -21.35 3.61 22.21
C GLU A 680 -22.75 4.25 22.10
N PRO A 681 -22.88 5.45 21.49
CA PRO A 681 -24.19 5.99 21.19
C PRO A 681 -24.90 5.05 20.21
N GLU A 682 -26.17 4.74 20.45
CA GLU A 682 -27.00 4.00 19.50
C GLU A 682 -27.00 4.76 18.17
N VAL A 683 -26.37 4.19 17.14
CA VAL A 683 -26.44 4.73 15.79
C VAL A 683 -27.89 4.55 15.32
N PRO A 684 -28.59 5.61 14.87
CA PRO A 684 -29.93 5.47 14.32
C PRO A 684 -29.86 4.46 13.17
N THR A 685 -30.70 3.42 13.26
CA THR A 685 -30.84 2.42 12.21
C THR A 685 -31.12 3.16 10.89
N PRO A 686 -30.34 2.97 9.82
CA PRO A 686 -30.64 3.62 8.55
C PRO A 686 -32.03 3.15 8.13
N MET A 687 -32.94 4.09 7.89
CA MET A 687 -34.22 3.78 7.26
C MET A 687 -33.90 3.11 5.92
N VAL A 688 -34.28 1.84 5.80
CA VAL A 688 -34.27 1.13 4.53
C VAL A 688 -35.25 1.85 3.61
N VAL A 689 -34.73 2.68 2.70
CA VAL A 689 -35.51 3.18 1.57
C VAL A 689 -35.41 2.10 0.51
N ASP A 690 -36.57 1.54 0.17
CA ASP A 690 -36.76 0.47 -0.81
C ASP A 690 -36.43 1.00 -2.23
N ASP A 691 -35.17 0.83 -2.64
CA ASP A 691 -34.57 1.40 -3.87
C ASP A 691 -34.71 0.46 -5.10
N GLU A 692 -35.45 -0.65 -4.99
CA GLU A 692 -35.61 -1.61 -6.09
C GLU A 692 -36.52 -1.08 -7.21
N GLN A 693 -37.44 -0.16 -6.92
CA GLN A 693 -38.39 0.34 -7.91
C GLN A 693 -37.82 1.48 -8.76
N ALA A 694 -37.02 2.38 -8.17
CA ALA A 694 -36.35 3.45 -8.89
C ALA A 694 -35.26 2.93 -9.85
N GLN A 695 -34.55 1.86 -9.45
CA GLN A 695 -33.54 1.22 -10.28
C GLN A 695 -34.13 0.47 -11.48
N ARG A 696 -35.35 -0.10 -11.36
CA ARG A 696 -36.05 -0.74 -12.48
C ARG A 696 -36.55 0.26 -13.52
N GLU A 697 -37.11 1.37 -13.08
CA GLU A 697 -37.64 2.41 -13.98
C GLU A 697 -36.51 3.12 -14.77
N ALA A 698 -35.33 3.28 -14.17
CA ALA A 698 -34.15 3.81 -14.85
C ALA A 698 -33.57 2.84 -15.90
N LEU A 699 -33.62 1.53 -15.64
CA LEU A 699 -33.12 0.51 -16.57
C LEU A 699 -34.01 0.36 -17.82
N GLU A 700 -35.33 0.47 -17.66
CA GLU A 700 -36.28 0.39 -18.79
C GLU A 700 -36.21 1.64 -19.69
N ALA A 701 -35.91 2.82 -19.12
CA ALA A 701 -35.74 4.06 -19.88
C ALA A 701 -34.45 4.06 -20.75
N GLU A 702 -33.36 3.45 -20.26
CA GLU A 702 -32.10 3.36 -20.98
C GLU A 702 -32.15 2.30 -22.09
N MET A 703 -32.87 1.20 -21.86
CA MET A 703 -33.08 0.13 -22.85
C MET A 703 -33.88 0.59 -24.07
N HIS A 704 -34.81 1.54 -23.90
CA HIS A 704 -35.54 2.16 -25.01
C HIS A 704 -34.71 3.14 -25.84
N ARG A 705 -33.64 3.71 -25.27
CA ARG A 705 -32.77 4.70 -25.93
C ARG A 705 -31.70 4.04 -26.82
N VAL A 706 -31.23 2.85 -26.44
CA VAL A 706 -30.21 2.06 -27.18
C VAL A 706 -30.77 1.42 -28.46
N LEU A 707 -32.08 1.20 -28.56
CA LEU A 707 -32.71 0.57 -29.72
C LEU A 707 -32.96 1.51 -30.92
N ALA A 708 -32.60 2.80 -30.84
CA ALA A 708 -32.99 3.82 -31.82
C ALA A 708 -31.84 4.51 -32.61
N GLY A 709 -30.59 4.07 -32.49
CA GLY A 709 -29.47 4.75 -33.18
C GLY A 709 -28.40 3.78 -33.67
N GLY A 710 -28.56 3.28 -34.89
CA GLY A 710 -27.56 2.46 -35.60
C GLY A 710 -26.95 3.21 -36.79
N GLY A 711 -25.66 2.96 -37.03
CA GLY A 711 -24.83 3.45 -38.14
C GLY A 711 -23.85 4.53 -37.67
N GLY A 712 -22.53 4.46 -37.87
CA GLY A 712 -21.65 3.67 -38.72
C GLY A 712 -20.50 4.60 -39.12
N GLU A 713 -19.26 4.12 -39.14
CA GLU A 713 -18.14 4.46 -40.05
C GLU A 713 -16.77 4.22 -39.38
N ASP A 714 -15.83 3.82 -40.22
CA ASP A 714 -14.66 2.99 -40.01
C ASP A 714 -13.45 3.78 -40.53
N ASP A 715 -12.64 4.36 -39.64
CA ASP A 715 -11.51 5.22 -40.00
C ASP A 715 -10.22 4.66 -39.38
N GLY A 716 -9.44 3.95 -40.19
CA GLY A 716 -8.14 3.41 -39.84
C GLY A 716 -7.07 4.49 -39.68
N TRP A 717 -6.25 4.36 -38.62
CA TRP A 717 -4.99 5.07 -38.46
C TRP A 717 -3.85 4.06 -38.28
N VAL A 718 -2.87 4.18 -39.19
CA VAL A 718 -1.61 3.44 -39.23
C VAL A 718 -0.67 4.04 -38.18
N THR A 719 -0.11 3.19 -37.32
CA THR A 719 0.96 3.54 -36.38
C THR A 719 2.31 3.41 -37.10
N ASP A 720 3.06 4.50 -37.14
CA ASP A 720 4.46 4.55 -37.58
C ASP A 720 5.34 4.31 -36.35
N ASP A 721 5.86 3.09 -36.22
CA ASP A 721 6.77 2.67 -35.17
C ASP A 721 8.20 2.89 -35.65
N GLY A 722 8.87 3.93 -35.16
CA GLY A 722 10.27 4.13 -35.50
C GLY A 722 10.93 5.36 -34.90
N ASP A 723 10.92 5.55 -33.58
CA ASP A 723 11.71 6.60 -32.91
C ASP A 723 12.18 6.20 -31.48
N GLU A 724 12.41 4.91 -31.18
CA GLU A 724 12.94 4.49 -29.86
C GLU A 724 14.49 4.51 -29.78
N GLU A 725 15.21 4.70 -30.88
CA GLU A 725 16.70 4.73 -30.90
C GLU A 725 17.30 6.15 -30.84
N GLU A 726 16.55 7.23 -31.17
CA GLU A 726 17.04 8.62 -31.04
C GLU A 726 17.04 9.12 -29.57
N GLU A 727 16.12 8.64 -28.73
CA GLU A 727 16.01 9.05 -27.32
C GLU A 727 17.20 8.57 -26.44
N GLU A 728 17.87 7.45 -26.79
CA GLU A 728 19.05 6.97 -26.05
C GLU A 728 20.33 7.75 -26.34
N GLU A 729 20.51 8.28 -27.56
CA GLU A 729 21.66 9.13 -27.93
C GLU A 729 21.53 10.58 -27.43
N GLU A 730 20.30 11.08 -27.27
CA GLU A 730 20.04 12.39 -26.68
C GLU A 730 20.29 12.37 -25.16
N LEU A 731 19.94 11.25 -24.50
CA LEU A 731 20.22 11.02 -23.09
C LEU A 731 21.73 10.96 -22.78
N ALA A 732 22.54 10.37 -23.66
CA ALA A 732 23.99 10.30 -23.50
C ALA A 732 24.63 11.71 -23.59
N ARG A 733 24.18 12.55 -24.52
CA ARG A 733 24.64 13.93 -24.68
C ARG A 733 24.21 14.83 -23.53
N ALA A 734 22.98 14.66 -23.04
CA ALA A 734 22.48 15.41 -21.88
C ALA A 734 23.27 15.11 -20.59
N ILE A 735 23.70 13.85 -20.39
CA ILE A 735 24.55 13.46 -19.26
C ILE A 735 25.94 14.11 -19.36
N GLU A 736 26.49 14.25 -20.56
CA GLU A 736 27.78 14.93 -20.79
C GLU A 736 27.70 16.44 -20.46
N THR A 737 26.56 17.08 -20.77
CA THR A 737 26.33 18.50 -20.42
C THR A 737 26.24 18.73 -18.90
N VAL A 738 25.66 17.78 -18.16
CA VAL A 738 25.60 17.80 -16.68
C VAL A 738 27.01 17.73 -16.07
N VAL A 739 27.92 16.97 -16.68
CA VAL A 739 29.31 16.83 -16.21
C VAL A 739 30.09 18.12 -16.39
N VAL A 740 29.91 18.83 -17.51
CA VAL A 740 30.64 20.08 -17.80
C VAL A 740 30.18 21.24 -16.90
N LEU A 741 28.87 21.38 -16.68
CA LEU A 741 28.32 22.45 -15.84
C LEU A 741 28.62 22.27 -14.33
N ALA A 742 28.83 21.04 -13.88
CA ALA A 742 29.18 20.75 -12.49
C ALA A 742 30.67 20.99 -12.19
N THR A 743 31.56 20.83 -13.18
CA THR A 743 33.01 21.03 -13.01
C THR A 743 33.46 22.48 -13.08
N ASP A 744 32.69 23.36 -13.73
CA ASP A 744 33.06 24.78 -13.91
C ASP A 744 32.82 25.66 -12.67
N LYS A 745 32.20 25.12 -11.60
CA LYS A 745 31.96 25.87 -10.35
C LYS A 745 33.06 25.72 -9.28
N ASP A 746 34.06 24.86 -9.49
CA ASP A 746 35.14 24.61 -8.50
C ASP A 746 36.46 25.38 -8.78
N GLU A 747 36.55 26.20 -9.83
CA GLU A 747 37.80 26.94 -10.17
C GLU A 747 37.77 28.47 -9.97
N THR A 748 36.77 29.05 -9.29
CA THR A 748 36.82 30.47 -8.89
C THR A 748 36.22 30.76 -7.50
N ASP A 749 36.92 30.33 -6.44
CA ASP A 749 37.44 31.14 -5.30
C ASP A 749 38.00 30.25 -4.17
#